data_AF-A0A942MXG9-F1
#
_entry.id   AF-A0A942MXG9-F1
#
_cell.length_a   1.000
_cell.length_b   1.000
_cell.length_c   1.000
_cell.angle_alpha   90.00
_cell.angle_beta   90.00
_cell.angle_gamma   90.00
#
_symmetry.space_group_name_H-M   'P 1'
#
loop_
_entity.id
_entity.type
_entity.pdbx_description
1 polymer ?
#
loop_
_entity_poly.entity_id
_entity_poly.type
_entity_poly.pdbx_seq_one_letter_code
_entity_poly.pdbx_strand_id
1 'polypeptide(L)'
;MNLFYVSSFSQVKLQTAFGLVIEHHTPKNPQELFVGDFNGDARLDFGVRSRSILALYRKNSLGFWVRKQLLFRAPSKSVTVADFNNDNYDDIAVLEPPLSAVEVFWGGVRDSLVSTIISRPGEDFENITSLDINNDAKMDFLLYGKFTTGISVVLQKEENTFRIAKKIFPDVSIATLRHGDFNGDGLSDLIFYDWVNEKLQLYLQRGRLKFTLGYEWELREPLQNFIIGDCNGDGSMDVAIHYTGEKSLSFFYGSEDGNFVEAQWNGSVTISQFALADVNGDKRKDIILTEKNQSSLSLFWNDEKNPLQENLTFSTVNGTDEFISAPVEGAAADILQLDKNKNIITEFVNTRNVAQQEEPRSYVVGKHPLGITSVIAENGNLPDLALANEGSNTISILKNRGKKNFDGQFGFEVQSSPSTISEVANSGEPSFIITHKKNNRLTYVTTNYHSALQKEIPFMVSSDQIASTENSDIQWKYFDSTSQSLRCIIEYGEKKYGIGGVNRVHHSLSFFREISSGQFIESGVSLFDYRTFFGTAISDVTRDGIEDILFAAEDADFHRVGLFLAKGKRRLQNFADSTNHFYFPTKILTLMDTSAAHILLWNVDVNNDGRTDIVGNINGTANNLFVSLAGKNQTFLAPTQRLSNIHISQKSLAQFYDYNHDGNTDIIFFNEIGQALRICYGRGNGTFQNPRRIIGTERIGGFVAGDFDGDGNSDIAITETERGVVTIYYGK
;
A
#
# COMPACT_ATOMS: atom_id res chain seq x y z
N MET A 1 31.42 26.51 25.77
CA MET A 1 30.01 26.66 26.17
C MET A 1 29.24 26.79 24.85
N ASN A 2 28.93 25.65 24.21
CA ASN A 2 28.29 25.64 22.90
C ASN A 2 26.80 25.36 23.10
N LEU A 3 25.98 26.34 22.73
CA LEU A 3 24.53 26.22 22.73
C LEU A 3 24.09 25.04 21.86
N PHE A 4 23.32 24.14 22.45
CA PHE A 4 22.62 23.08 21.73
C PHE A 4 21.45 23.71 20.96
N TYR A 5 21.56 23.80 19.64
CA TYR A 5 20.38 23.92 18.79
C TYR A 5 19.77 22.52 18.63
N VAL A 6 18.73 22.22 19.40
CA VAL A 6 17.79 21.15 19.04
C VAL A 6 16.92 21.74 17.94
N SER A 7 17.29 21.53 16.67
CA SER A 7 16.37 21.84 15.58
C SER A 7 15.32 20.75 15.51
N SER A 8 14.12 21.03 16.00
CA SER A 8 12.93 20.23 15.67
C SER A 8 12.69 20.38 14.15
N PHE A 9 13.10 19.37 13.38
CA PHE A 9 12.70 19.29 11.98
C PHE A 9 11.17 19.14 11.90
N SER A 10 10.56 19.72 10.87
CA SER A 10 9.14 19.54 10.57
C SER A 10 8.85 18.07 10.25
N GLN A 11 8.57 17.27 11.28
CA GLN A 11 7.92 15.97 11.12
C GLN A 11 6.49 16.25 10.72
N VAL A 12 6.06 15.76 9.56
CA VAL A 12 4.63 15.70 9.29
C VAL A 12 4.13 14.48 10.05
N LYS A 13 3.41 14.75 11.14
CA LYS A 13 2.67 13.74 11.89
C LYS A 13 1.26 13.70 11.33
N LEU A 14 0.91 12.60 10.70
CA LEU A 14 -0.44 12.32 10.27
C LEU A 14 -1.01 11.29 11.24
N GLN A 15 -2.02 11.71 12.01
CA GLN A 15 -2.78 10.77 12.80
C GLN A 15 -3.85 10.16 11.90
N THR A 16 -3.72 8.87 11.64
CA THR A 16 -4.68 8.10 10.85
C THR A 16 -5.49 7.23 11.79
N ALA A 17 -6.58 6.66 11.29
CA ALA A 17 -7.37 5.72 12.08
C ALA A 17 -6.65 4.39 12.41
N PHE A 18 -5.48 4.17 11.82
CA PHE A 18 -4.64 3.00 12.07
C PHE A 18 -3.42 3.30 12.96
N GLY A 19 -3.16 4.58 13.24
CA GLY A 19 -2.11 4.97 14.17
C GLY A 19 -1.43 6.25 13.76
N LEU A 20 -0.17 6.38 14.19
CA LEU A 20 0.64 7.54 13.94
C LEU A 20 1.57 7.27 12.75
N VAL A 21 1.37 8.03 11.68
CA VAL A 21 2.24 8.05 10.51
C VAL A 21 3.20 9.22 10.66
N ILE A 22 4.51 8.94 10.56
CA ILE A 22 5.56 9.93 10.75
C ILE A 22 6.48 9.89 9.55
N GLU A 23 6.56 11.01 8.86
CA GLU A 23 7.49 11.15 7.74
C GLU A 23 8.84 11.71 8.20
N HIS A 24 9.90 11.08 7.72
CA HIS A 24 11.29 11.40 7.98
C HIS A 24 12.03 11.76 6.70
N HIS A 25 12.71 12.91 6.71
CA HIS A 25 13.66 13.25 5.66
C HIS A 25 14.90 12.36 5.73
N THR A 26 15.27 11.72 4.63
CA THR A 26 16.49 10.92 4.52
C THR A 26 17.65 11.74 3.95
N PRO A 27 18.90 11.27 4.07
CA PRO A 27 19.98 11.73 3.21
C PRO A 27 19.61 11.54 1.73
N LYS A 28 20.21 12.35 0.85
CA LYS A 28 20.08 12.16 -0.61
C LYS A 28 20.74 10.85 -1.02
N ASN A 29 20.12 10.13 -1.95
CA ASN A 29 20.60 8.86 -2.50
C ASN A 29 20.88 7.82 -1.40
N PRO A 30 19.87 7.41 -0.62
CA PRO A 30 20.05 6.33 0.34
C PRO A 30 20.50 5.06 -0.39
N GLN A 31 21.47 4.35 0.18
CA GLN A 31 22.00 3.10 -0.34
C GLN A 31 21.55 1.90 0.49
N GLU A 32 21.29 2.11 1.78
CA GLU A 32 21.03 1.01 2.71
C GLU A 32 20.16 1.51 3.88
N LEU A 33 19.24 0.65 4.32
CA LEU A 33 18.40 0.82 5.49
C LEU A 33 18.70 -0.33 6.43
N PHE A 34 18.82 -0.04 7.72
CA PHE A 34 19.08 -1.03 8.76
C PHE A 34 18.35 -0.65 10.05
N VAL A 35 18.15 -1.62 10.93
CA VAL A 35 17.44 -1.49 12.20
C VAL A 35 18.30 -2.01 13.33
N GLY A 36 18.06 -1.51 14.54
CA GLY A 36 18.76 -1.94 15.76
C GLY A 36 18.28 -1.12 16.96
N ASP A 37 18.52 -1.59 18.17
CA ASP A 37 18.26 -0.84 19.41
C ASP A 37 19.48 0.03 19.78
N PHE A 38 19.63 1.19 19.12
CA PHE A 38 20.81 2.05 19.29
C PHE A 38 20.78 2.88 20.59
N ASN A 39 19.68 2.87 21.34
CA ASN A 39 19.45 3.68 22.53
C ASN A 39 19.09 2.84 23.78
N GLY A 40 19.08 1.51 23.66
CA GLY A 40 18.89 0.53 24.74
C GLY A 40 17.52 0.62 25.39
N ASP A 41 16.51 1.10 24.65
CA ASP A 41 15.14 1.22 25.16
C ASP A 41 14.28 -0.03 24.90
N ALA A 42 14.93 -1.10 24.40
CA ALA A 42 14.34 -2.36 23.98
C ALA A 42 13.31 -2.21 22.85
N ARG A 43 13.37 -1.11 22.08
CA ARG A 43 12.57 -0.89 20.88
C ARG A 43 13.51 -0.65 19.71
N LEU A 44 13.17 -1.21 18.55
CA LEU A 44 13.97 -0.99 17.36
C LEU A 44 13.89 0.47 16.90
N ASP A 45 15.08 1.04 16.73
CA ASP A 45 15.36 2.25 15.99
C ASP A 45 15.71 1.90 14.53
N PHE A 46 15.93 2.91 13.68
CA PHE A 46 16.38 2.67 12.31
C PHE A 46 17.41 3.69 11.83
N GLY A 47 18.23 3.25 10.89
CA GLY A 47 19.25 4.05 10.27
C GLY A 47 19.25 3.95 8.75
N VAL A 48 19.57 5.07 8.12
CA VAL A 48 19.70 5.19 6.67
C VAL A 48 21.12 5.61 6.34
N ARG A 49 21.80 4.78 5.54
CA ARG A 49 23.12 5.08 5.00
C ARG A 49 23.00 5.63 3.59
N SER A 50 23.67 6.74 3.32
CA SER A 50 24.06 7.13 1.97
C SER A 50 25.58 7.08 1.85
N ARG A 51 26.09 7.35 0.64
CA ARG A 51 27.52 7.33 0.35
C ARG A 51 28.37 8.12 1.36
N SER A 52 27.89 9.24 1.90
CA SER A 52 28.70 10.11 2.79
C SER A 52 28.03 10.43 4.12
N ILE A 53 26.82 9.91 4.35
CA ILE A 53 26.01 10.28 5.51
C ILE A 53 25.44 9.02 6.14
N LEU A 54 25.57 8.93 7.46
CA LEU A 54 24.75 8.09 8.33
C LEU A 54 23.65 8.96 8.94
N ALA A 55 22.38 8.59 8.76
CA ALA A 55 21.27 9.23 9.46
C ALA A 55 20.59 8.20 10.35
N LEU A 56 20.58 8.45 11.65
CA LEU A 56 19.94 7.62 12.66
C LEU A 56 18.67 8.30 13.15
N TYR A 57 17.63 7.52 13.29
CA TYR A 57 16.32 7.93 13.75
C TYR A 57 16.00 7.07 14.95
N ARG A 58 15.82 7.71 16.10
CA ARG A 58 15.63 7.00 17.38
C ARG A 58 14.48 7.57 18.17
N LYS A 59 13.77 6.75 18.94
CA LYS A 59 12.76 7.28 19.87
C LYS A 59 13.47 7.88 21.09
N ASN A 60 12.97 9.01 21.60
CA ASN A 60 13.39 9.52 22.91
C ASN A 60 12.49 8.96 24.02
N SER A 61 12.82 9.24 25.28
CA SER A 61 12.06 8.77 26.45
C SER A 61 10.60 9.25 26.50
N LEU A 62 10.23 10.23 25.67
CA LEU A 62 8.87 10.74 25.52
C LEU A 62 8.17 10.15 24.27
N GLY A 63 8.81 9.19 23.57
CA GLY A 63 8.28 8.53 22.37
C GLY A 63 8.41 9.32 21.07
N PHE A 64 9.15 10.44 21.05
CA PHE A 64 9.37 11.23 19.84
C PHE A 64 10.62 10.79 19.09
N TRP A 65 10.52 10.70 17.77
CA TRP A 65 11.67 10.46 16.90
C TRP A 65 12.65 11.64 16.91
N VAL A 66 13.92 11.34 17.16
CA VAL A 66 15.05 12.25 17.08
C VAL A 66 15.95 11.77 15.95
N ARG A 67 16.33 12.71 15.08
CA ARG A 67 17.24 12.44 13.97
C ARG A 67 18.65 12.92 14.33
N LYS A 68 19.63 12.04 14.22
CA LYS A 68 21.06 12.39 14.28
C LYS A 68 21.72 12.06 12.95
N GLN A 69 22.40 13.05 12.38
CA GLN A 69 23.12 12.89 11.13
C GLN A 69 24.63 12.98 11.40
N LEU A 70 25.37 12.04 10.85
CA LEU A 70 26.82 11.96 10.94
C LEU A 70 27.38 11.93 9.52
N LEU A 71 28.44 12.70 9.30
CA LEU A 71 29.20 12.62 8.06
C LEU A 71 30.28 11.57 8.24
N PHE A 72 30.36 10.67 7.28
CA PHE A 72 31.48 9.76 7.18
C PHE A 72 32.76 10.53 6.87
N ARG A 73 33.90 9.99 7.32
CA ARG A 73 35.21 10.60 7.01
C ARG A 73 35.55 10.39 5.54
N ALA A 74 34.96 9.37 4.92
CA ALA A 74 35.07 9.06 3.51
C ALA A 74 33.83 8.32 2.97
N PRO A 75 33.67 8.16 1.65
CA PRO A 75 32.53 7.46 1.08
C PRO A 75 32.36 6.00 1.54
N SER A 76 31.40 5.70 2.42
CA SER A 76 31.18 4.33 2.94
C SER A 76 30.75 3.33 1.86
N LYS A 77 31.13 2.05 2.04
CA LYS A 77 30.77 0.97 1.12
C LYS A 77 29.64 0.07 1.66
N SER A 78 29.73 -0.34 2.92
CA SER A 78 28.86 -1.34 3.55
C SER A 78 28.74 -1.09 5.06
N VAL A 79 27.66 -1.58 5.68
CA VAL A 79 27.38 -1.47 7.12
C VAL A 79 26.95 -2.82 7.69
N THR A 80 27.24 -3.04 8.98
CA THR A 80 26.66 -4.13 9.76
C THR A 80 26.29 -3.63 11.16
N VAL A 81 25.30 -4.28 11.78
CA VAL A 81 24.69 -3.86 13.06
C VAL A 81 24.59 -5.05 13.98
N ALA A 82 25.10 -4.89 15.20
CA ALA A 82 24.91 -5.76 16.35
C ALA A 82 25.47 -5.04 17.59
N ASP A 83 25.19 -5.55 18.78
CA ASP A 83 25.91 -5.19 19.99
C ASP A 83 27.37 -5.70 19.91
N PHE A 84 28.33 -4.83 19.58
CA PHE A 84 29.74 -5.21 19.38
C PHE A 84 30.57 -5.05 20.66
N ASN A 85 30.03 -4.47 21.73
CA ASN A 85 30.75 -4.26 22.98
C ASN A 85 30.07 -4.92 24.19
N ASN A 86 28.97 -5.63 23.97
CA ASN A 86 28.12 -6.32 24.95
C ASN A 86 27.49 -5.37 25.98
N ASP A 87 27.17 -4.13 25.59
CA ASP A 87 26.52 -3.15 26.47
C ASP A 87 24.97 -3.17 26.37
N ASN A 88 24.41 -4.05 25.54
CA ASN A 88 23.00 -4.19 25.16
C ASN A 88 22.46 -3.02 24.32
N TYR A 89 23.33 -2.22 23.72
CA TYR A 89 22.97 -1.27 22.68
C TYR A 89 23.50 -1.82 21.35
N ASP A 90 22.65 -1.86 20.33
CA ASP A 90 23.16 -2.17 19.00
C ASP A 90 24.12 -1.06 18.56
N ASP A 91 25.24 -1.47 17.98
CA ASP A 91 26.28 -0.63 17.42
C ASP A 91 26.25 -0.67 15.90
N ILE A 92 26.96 0.27 15.25
CA ILE A 92 27.00 0.35 13.79
C ILE A 92 28.45 0.32 13.31
N ALA A 93 28.84 -0.72 12.59
CA ALA A 93 30.16 -0.81 11.98
C ALA A 93 30.08 -0.47 10.50
N VAL A 94 30.89 0.50 10.06
CA VAL A 94 30.93 1.00 8.68
C VAL A 94 32.29 0.76 8.07
N LEU A 95 32.29 0.29 6.82
CA LEU A 95 33.48 0.11 6.02
C LEU A 95 33.79 1.36 5.18
N GLU A 96 34.90 2.04 5.48
CA GLU A 96 35.30 3.29 4.84
C GLU A 96 36.61 3.17 4.01
N PRO A 97 36.67 3.74 2.80
CA PRO A 97 37.90 3.90 2.03
C PRO A 97 38.71 5.16 2.46
N PRO A 98 39.99 5.28 2.09
CA PRO A 98 40.83 4.24 1.49
C PRO A 98 41.28 3.22 2.55
N LEU A 99 41.55 1.98 2.11
CA LEU A 99 42.10 0.87 2.92
C LEU A 99 41.13 0.25 3.95
N SER A 100 39.83 0.32 3.69
CA SER A 100 38.77 -0.35 4.46
C SER A 100 38.88 -0.16 5.97
N ALA A 101 39.07 1.09 6.41
CA ALA A 101 38.97 1.41 7.83
C ALA A 101 37.59 0.99 8.34
N VAL A 102 37.57 0.25 9.46
CA VAL A 102 36.33 -0.10 10.14
C VAL A 102 36.10 0.97 11.21
N GLU A 103 35.13 1.84 10.97
CA GLU A 103 34.66 2.82 11.94
C GLU A 103 33.40 2.27 12.60
N VAL A 104 33.44 2.11 13.92
CA VAL A 104 32.27 1.72 14.71
C VAL A 104 31.70 2.96 15.37
N PHE A 105 30.40 3.15 15.22
CA PHE A 105 29.59 4.13 15.93
C PHE A 105 28.92 3.43 17.09
N TRP A 106 29.41 3.70 18.30
CA TRP A 106 28.93 3.06 19.51
C TRP A 106 27.53 3.55 19.85
N GLY A 107 26.61 2.61 20.06
CA GLY A 107 25.34 2.81 20.72
C GLY A 107 25.55 3.31 22.15
N GLY A 108 24.50 3.83 22.78
CA GLY A 108 24.60 4.19 24.18
C GLY A 108 23.65 5.27 24.67
N VAL A 109 23.72 5.49 25.99
CA VAL A 109 22.84 6.40 26.73
C VAL A 109 22.92 7.84 26.22
N ARG A 110 21.76 8.52 26.13
CA ARG A 110 21.63 9.96 25.82
C ARG A 110 22.27 10.38 24.49
N ASP A 111 22.09 9.60 23.44
CA ASP A 111 22.53 9.94 22.08
C ASP A 111 24.05 10.03 21.87
N SER A 112 24.89 9.50 22.77
CA SER A 112 26.35 9.57 22.66
C SER A 112 26.92 8.60 21.62
N LEU A 113 26.63 8.82 20.34
CA LEU A 113 27.37 8.17 19.27
C LEU A 113 28.78 8.74 19.21
N VAL A 114 29.71 8.03 19.83
CA VAL A 114 31.16 8.22 19.65
C VAL A 114 31.58 7.28 18.53
N SER A 115 32.26 7.80 17.52
CA SER A 115 32.83 6.96 16.47
C SER A 115 34.29 6.66 16.78
N THR A 116 34.69 5.41 16.60
CA THR A 116 36.08 4.96 16.75
C THR A 116 36.48 4.13 15.55
N ILE A 117 37.62 4.46 14.96
CA ILE A 117 38.24 3.57 13.97
C ILE A 117 38.93 2.45 14.74
N ILE A 118 38.33 1.26 14.71
CA ILE A 118 38.80 0.10 15.48
C ILE A 118 39.85 -0.71 14.72
N SER A 119 39.89 -0.59 13.39
CA SER A 119 40.80 -1.37 12.54
C SER A 119 41.10 -0.66 11.23
N ARG A 120 42.32 -0.89 10.72
CA ARG A 120 42.79 -0.46 9.40
C ARG A 120 43.50 -1.64 8.73
N PRO A 121 42.76 -2.51 8.02
CA PRO A 121 43.30 -3.70 7.37
C PRO A 121 44.42 -3.42 6.36
N GLY A 122 44.41 -2.23 5.73
CA GLY A 122 45.42 -1.88 4.73
C GLY A 122 45.10 -2.35 3.31
N GLU A 123 43.90 -2.89 3.09
CA GLU A 123 43.40 -3.40 1.80
C GLU A 123 42.00 -2.84 1.52
N ASP A 124 41.49 -2.90 0.28
CA ASP A 124 40.22 -2.27 -0.12
C ASP A 124 39.10 -3.30 -0.32
N PHE A 125 38.58 -3.81 0.78
CA PHE A 125 37.38 -4.65 0.83
C PHE A 125 36.10 -3.87 0.46
N GLU A 126 35.05 -4.59 0.08
CA GLU A 126 33.78 -4.02 -0.38
C GLU A 126 32.65 -4.19 0.64
N ASN A 127 32.69 -5.29 1.38
CA ASN A 127 31.62 -5.71 2.30
C ASN A 127 32.17 -5.98 3.70
N ILE A 128 31.29 -5.81 4.69
CA ILE A 128 31.51 -6.16 6.10
C ILE A 128 30.32 -6.98 6.59
N THR A 129 30.58 -8.02 7.38
CA THR A 129 29.56 -8.73 8.16
C THR A 129 30.10 -9.00 9.56
N SER A 130 29.20 -9.23 10.52
CA SER A 130 29.57 -9.55 11.90
C SER A 130 29.00 -10.89 12.36
N LEU A 131 29.80 -11.66 13.09
CA LEU A 131 29.40 -12.86 13.80
C LEU A 131 30.46 -13.27 14.82
N ASP A 132 30.09 -14.11 15.79
CA ASP A 132 31.05 -14.81 16.64
C ASP A 132 31.74 -15.94 15.86
N ILE A 133 32.78 -15.60 15.10
CA ILE A 133 33.48 -16.54 14.23
C ILE A 133 34.46 -17.43 15.01
N ASN A 134 34.75 -17.10 16.27
CA ASN A 134 35.74 -17.81 17.07
C ASN A 134 35.15 -18.57 18.27
N ASN A 135 33.83 -18.44 18.47
CA ASN A 135 33.00 -19.03 19.53
C ASN A 135 33.44 -18.59 20.94
N ASP A 136 33.69 -17.30 21.12
CA ASP A 136 33.99 -16.68 22.42
C ASP A 136 32.89 -15.75 22.94
N ALA A 137 31.67 -15.88 22.39
CA ALA A 137 30.48 -15.09 22.69
C ALA A 137 30.66 -13.59 22.43
N LYS A 138 31.51 -13.24 21.47
CA LYS A 138 31.79 -11.85 21.06
C LYS A 138 31.64 -11.70 19.56
N MET A 139 31.10 -10.56 19.13
CA MET A 139 30.89 -10.30 17.71
C MET A 139 32.19 -9.83 17.06
N ASP A 140 32.67 -10.60 16.08
CA ASP A 140 33.84 -10.28 15.27
C ASP A 140 33.41 -9.74 13.90
N PHE A 141 34.35 -9.13 13.16
CA PHE A 141 34.09 -8.66 11.79
C PHE A 141 34.82 -9.47 10.72
N LEU A 142 34.11 -9.75 9.63
CA LEU A 142 34.65 -10.35 8.40
C LEU A 142 34.57 -9.32 7.27
N LEU A 143 35.71 -8.99 6.69
CA LEU A 143 35.82 -8.07 5.56
C LEU A 143 36.18 -8.83 4.29
N TYR A 144 35.43 -8.62 3.21
CA TYR A 144 35.58 -9.36 1.95
C TYR A 144 35.17 -8.52 0.73
N GLY A 145 35.49 -8.96 -0.48
CA GLY A 145 35.08 -8.27 -1.71
C GLY A 145 35.54 -8.95 -2.99
N LYS A 146 35.06 -8.47 -4.13
CA LYS A 146 35.39 -9.01 -5.45
C LYS A 146 36.82 -8.71 -5.87
N PHE A 147 37.30 -7.51 -5.60
CA PHE A 147 38.60 -7.05 -6.11
C PHE A 147 39.74 -7.15 -5.09
N THR A 148 39.46 -7.69 -3.89
CA THR A 148 40.45 -7.94 -2.84
C THR A 148 40.27 -9.39 -2.38
N THR A 149 41.33 -10.20 -2.48
CA THR A 149 41.27 -11.61 -2.11
C THR A 149 41.14 -11.79 -0.60
N GLY A 150 40.65 -12.94 -0.17
CA GLY A 150 40.49 -13.40 1.20
C GLY A 150 39.45 -12.67 2.03
N ILE A 151 39.25 -13.21 3.23
CA ILE A 151 38.45 -12.61 4.28
C ILE A 151 39.40 -12.13 5.37
N SER A 152 39.44 -10.83 5.61
CA SER A 152 40.16 -10.29 6.77
C SER A 152 39.29 -10.40 8.01
N VAL A 153 39.77 -11.15 9.01
CA VAL A 153 39.08 -11.32 10.29
C VAL A 153 39.62 -10.30 11.31
N VAL A 154 38.72 -9.45 11.81
CA VAL A 154 38.99 -8.51 12.89
C VAL A 154 38.30 -9.05 14.14
N LEU A 155 39.10 -9.57 15.07
CA LEU A 155 38.59 -10.17 16.30
C LEU A 155 38.35 -9.11 17.36
N GLN A 156 37.25 -9.24 18.09
CA GLN A 156 37.06 -8.60 19.37
C GLN A 156 37.92 -9.32 20.43
N LYS A 157 38.52 -8.57 21.36
CA LYS A 157 39.34 -9.15 22.44
C LYS A 157 38.74 -8.85 23.80
N GLU A 158 38.91 -7.63 24.26
CA GLU A 158 38.25 -7.08 25.45
C GLU A 158 37.23 -6.04 24.97
N GLU A 159 36.41 -5.51 25.88
CA GLU A 159 35.44 -4.44 25.56
C GLU A 159 36.10 -3.34 24.70
N ASN A 160 35.51 -3.03 23.55
CA ASN A 160 35.96 -2.00 22.61
C ASN A 160 37.37 -2.17 22.00
N THR A 161 38.03 -3.33 22.18
CA THR A 161 39.36 -3.58 21.62
C THR A 161 39.33 -4.63 20.52
N PHE A 162 39.86 -4.25 19.36
CA PHE A 162 39.84 -5.07 18.15
C PHE A 162 41.25 -5.27 17.61
N ARG A 163 41.49 -6.45 17.06
CA ARG A 163 42.76 -6.74 16.38
C ARG A 163 42.50 -7.51 15.10
N ILE A 164 43.18 -7.09 14.03
CA ILE A 164 43.31 -7.91 12.84
C ILE A 164 44.02 -9.21 13.27
N ALA A 165 43.32 -10.33 13.12
CA ALA A 165 43.78 -11.61 13.60
C ALA A 165 44.50 -12.38 12.49
N LYS A 166 43.75 -12.70 11.44
CA LYS A 166 44.22 -13.51 10.31
C LYS A 166 43.37 -13.22 9.08
N LYS A 167 43.99 -13.33 7.91
CA LYS A 167 43.30 -13.44 6.62
C LYS A 167 42.99 -14.92 6.35
N ILE A 168 41.72 -15.29 6.34
CA ILE A 168 41.28 -16.64 5.97
C ILE A 168 40.97 -16.66 4.47
N PHE A 169 41.14 -17.82 3.82
CA PHE A 169 40.99 -17.99 2.37
C PHE A 169 41.78 -16.95 1.54
N PRO A 170 43.08 -16.70 1.82
CA PRO A 170 43.82 -15.52 1.33
C PRO A 170 43.89 -15.38 -0.19
N ASP A 171 43.65 -16.46 -0.93
CA ASP A 171 43.79 -16.53 -2.39
C ASP A 171 42.43 -16.51 -3.12
N VAL A 172 41.32 -16.38 -2.41
CA VAL A 172 39.95 -16.46 -2.96
C VAL A 172 39.32 -15.07 -3.08
N SER A 173 38.67 -14.74 -4.20
CA SER A 173 37.95 -13.46 -4.35
C SER A 173 36.45 -13.65 -4.13
N ILE A 174 35.87 -12.98 -3.14
CA ILE A 174 34.54 -13.33 -2.64
C ILE A 174 33.52 -12.25 -3.02
N ALA A 175 32.54 -12.62 -3.86
CA ALA A 175 31.47 -11.71 -4.27
C ALA A 175 30.33 -11.61 -3.25
N THR A 176 30.00 -12.72 -2.59
CA THR A 176 28.92 -12.81 -1.62
C THR A 176 29.25 -13.87 -0.59
N LEU A 177 28.80 -13.66 0.65
CA LEU A 177 29.07 -14.51 1.80
C LEU A 177 27.80 -14.59 2.66
N ARG A 178 27.54 -15.80 3.18
CA ARG A 178 26.54 -16.08 4.20
C ARG A 178 27.18 -16.95 5.27
N HIS A 179 26.60 -16.93 6.46
CA HIS A 179 27.04 -17.74 7.58
C HIS A 179 25.84 -18.30 8.34
N GLY A 180 26.03 -19.41 9.03
CA GLY A 180 25.01 -20.13 9.79
C GLY A 180 25.55 -21.49 10.23
N ASP A 181 24.81 -22.20 11.07
CA ASP A 181 25.13 -23.58 11.45
C ASP A 181 24.55 -24.52 10.38
N PHE A 182 25.38 -25.00 9.45
CA PHE A 182 24.90 -25.80 8.32
C PHE A 182 24.70 -27.27 8.66
N ASN A 183 25.41 -27.75 9.68
CA ASN A 183 25.46 -29.15 10.07
C ASN A 183 24.91 -29.41 11.48
N GLY A 184 24.34 -28.41 12.15
CA GLY A 184 23.69 -28.54 13.45
C GLY A 184 24.66 -28.71 14.62
N ASP A 185 25.93 -28.35 14.47
CA ASP A 185 26.96 -28.55 15.51
C ASP A 185 27.11 -27.36 16.48
N GLY A 186 26.31 -26.31 16.28
CA GLY A 186 26.28 -25.09 17.07
C GLY A 186 27.38 -24.09 16.73
N LEU A 187 28.23 -24.36 15.74
CA LEU A 187 29.23 -23.42 15.24
C LEU A 187 28.74 -22.74 13.97
N SER A 188 29.06 -21.45 13.81
CA SER A 188 28.75 -20.76 12.56
C SER A 188 29.77 -21.09 11.47
N ASP A 189 29.30 -21.74 10.42
CA ASP A 189 30.02 -22.05 9.18
C ASP A 189 29.95 -20.88 8.19
N LEU A 190 30.71 -20.99 7.10
CA LEU A 190 30.78 -19.98 6.04
C LEU A 190 30.48 -20.60 4.68
N ILE A 191 29.51 -20.05 3.95
CA ILE A 191 29.30 -20.32 2.53
C ILE A 191 29.54 -19.05 1.72
N PHE A 192 30.32 -19.14 0.65
CA PHE A 192 30.64 -17.97 -0.16
C PHE A 192 30.87 -18.31 -1.64
N TYR A 193 30.67 -17.30 -2.49
CA TYR A 193 30.89 -17.39 -3.93
C TYR A 193 32.26 -16.82 -4.31
N ASP A 194 33.16 -17.71 -4.74
CA ASP A 194 34.39 -17.34 -5.44
C ASP A 194 34.05 -16.93 -6.87
N TRP A 195 34.05 -15.63 -7.13
CA TRP A 195 33.61 -15.12 -8.44
C TRP A 195 34.69 -15.23 -9.52
N VAL A 196 35.95 -15.47 -9.14
CA VAL A 196 37.06 -15.64 -10.10
C VAL A 196 37.10 -17.07 -10.61
N ASN A 197 36.94 -18.04 -9.70
CA ASN A 197 36.89 -19.45 -10.07
C ASN A 197 35.46 -19.96 -10.35
N GLU A 198 34.45 -19.11 -10.18
CA GLU A 198 33.02 -19.41 -10.39
C GLU A 198 32.53 -20.61 -9.55
N LYS A 199 32.96 -20.67 -8.29
CA LYS A 199 32.64 -21.77 -7.35
C LYS A 199 31.87 -21.26 -6.14
N LEU A 200 30.82 -21.98 -5.75
CA LEU A 200 30.21 -21.81 -4.43
C LEU A 200 30.87 -22.83 -3.48
N GLN A 201 31.30 -22.38 -2.31
CA GLN A 201 32.04 -23.23 -1.37
C GLN A 201 31.47 -23.07 0.04
N LEU A 202 31.23 -24.20 0.72
CA LEU A 202 30.90 -24.28 2.13
C LEU A 202 32.12 -24.73 2.93
N TYR A 203 32.46 -23.96 3.93
CA TYR A 203 33.53 -24.23 4.88
C TYR A 203 32.95 -24.38 6.28
N LEU A 204 33.05 -25.61 6.82
CA LEU A 204 32.61 -25.96 8.16
C LEU A 204 33.62 -25.47 9.19
N GLN A 205 33.12 -24.83 10.24
CA GLN A 205 33.90 -24.33 11.35
C GLN A 205 34.34 -25.49 12.25
N ARG A 206 35.61 -25.49 12.67
CA ARG A 206 36.23 -26.48 13.58
C ARG A 206 36.78 -25.82 14.85
N GLY A 207 36.26 -24.63 15.15
CA GLY A 207 36.63 -23.78 16.28
C GLY A 207 37.92 -22.97 16.04
N ARG A 208 38.01 -21.81 16.72
CA ARG A 208 39.19 -20.93 16.71
C ARG A 208 39.70 -20.58 15.29
N LEU A 209 38.78 -20.17 14.40
CA LEU A 209 39.06 -19.77 13.01
C LEU A 209 39.67 -20.87 12.13
N LYS A 210 39.45 -22.14 12.47
CA LYS A 210 39.85 -23.27 11.65
C LYS A 210 38.65 -23.75 10.85
N PHE A 211 38.85 -23.90 9.55
CA PHE A 211 37.80 -24.32 8.63
C PHE A 211 38.25 -25.56 7.87
N THR A 212 37.30 -26.44 7.61
CA THR A 212 37.44 -27.56 6.67
C THR A 212 36.47 -27.34 5.53
N LEU A 213 36.90 -27.55 4.29
CA LEU A 213 35.99 -27.58 3.16
C LEU A 213 34.95 -28.69 3.43
N GLY A 214 33.70 -28.30 3.56
CA GLY A 214 32.57 -29.23 3.70
C GLY A 214 32.10 -29.68 2.34
N TYR A 215 31.76 -28.70 1.48
CA TYR A 215 31.26 -28.96 0.14
C TYR A 215 31.69 -27.88 -0.85
N GLU A 216 31.88 -28.28 -2.10
CA GLU A 216 32.17 -27.38 -3.22
C GLU A 216 31.19 -27.68 -4.36
N TRP A 217 30.45 -26.66 -4.76
CA TRP A 217 29.55 -26.76 -5.92
C TRP A 217 30.27 -26.27 -7.16
N GLU A 218 30.42 -27.16 -8.14
CA GLU A 218 30.73 -26.78 -9.51
C GLU A 218 29.48 -26.18 -10.15
N LEU A 219 29.50 -24.86 -10.32
CA LEU A 219 28.37 -24.15 -10.90
C LEU A 219 28.30 -24.43 -12.40
N ARG A 220 27.11 -24.75 -12.89
CA ARG A 220 26.86 -25.00 -14.31
C ARG A 220 26.83 -23.70 -15.13
N GLU A 221 26.53 -22.60 -14.45
CA GLU A 221 26.37 -21.25 -15.00
C GLU A 221 26.71 -20.20 -13.92
N PRO A 222 26.88 -18.91 -14.28
CA PRO A 222 27.14 -17.86 -13.29
C PRO A 222 26.06 -17.78 -12.21
N LEU A 223 26.50 -17.66 -10.97
CA LEU A 223 25.63 -17.50 -9.80
C LEU A 223 24.87 -16.16 -9.87
N GLN A 224 23.54 -16.23 -9.86
CA GLN A 224 22.68 -15.06 -9.68
C GLN A 224 22.41 -14.81 -8.19
N ASN A 225 22.02 -15.85 -7.46
CA ASN A 225 21.77 -15.79 -6.01
C ASN A 225 21.78 -17.20 -5.41
N PHE A 226 21.79 -17.31 -4.08
CA PHE A 226 21.49 -18.54 -3.37
C PHE A 226 20.76 -18.24 -2.06
N ILE A 227 19.95 -19.20 -1.60
CA ILE A 227 19.26 -19.14 -0.31
C ILE A 227 19.55 -20.40 0.49
N ILE A 228 19.41 -20.25 1.80
CA ILE A 228 19.73 -21.27 2.78
C ILE A 228 18.51 -21.48 3.68
N GLY A 229 18.22 -22.72 4.02
CA GLY A 229 17.26 -23.05 5.06
C GLY A 229 17.02 -24.55 5.17
N ASP A 230 16.65 -25.01 6.35
CA ASP A 230 16.15 -26.37 6.54
C ASP A 230 14.84 -26.56 5.78
N CYS A 231 14.89 -27.24 4.64
CA CYS A 231 13.75 -27.46 3.78
C CYS A 231 13.16 -28.85 3.98
N ASN A 232 13.96 -29.86 4.33
CA ASN A 232 13.48 -31.23 4.57
C ASN A 232 13.11 -31.52 6.04
N GLY A 233 13.35 -30.58 6.96
CA GLY A 233 13.02 -30.66 8.37
C GLY A 233 13.99 -31.51 9.20
N ASP A 234 15.20 -31.76 8.69
CA ASP A 234 16.21 -32.60 9.36
C ASP A 234 17.12 -31.82 10.31
N GLY A 235 16.97 -30.50 10.39
CA GLY A 235 17.75 -29.61 11.25
C GLY A 235 19.08 -29.16 10.64
N SER A 236 19.52 -29.72 9.52
CA SER A 236 20.64 -29.23 8.72
C SER A 236 20.18 -28.15 7.74
N MET A 237 21.09 -27.30 7.29
CA MET A 237 20.74 -26.25 6.33
C MET A 237 20.84 -26.77 4.89
N ASP A 238 19.77 -26.64 4.13
CA ASP A 238 19.75 -26.92 2.69
C ASP A 238 20.13 -25.67 1.88
N VAL A 239 20.52 -25.88 0.63
CA VAL A 239 20.96 -24.80 -0.27
C VAL A 239 20.20 -24.87 -1.60
N ALA A 240 19.56 -23.75 -1.97
CA ALA A 240 19.02 -23.55 -3.31
C ALA A 240 19.86 -22.50 -4.07
N ILE A 241 20.39 -22.90 -5.23
CA ILE A 241 21.27 -22.11 -6.09
C ILE A 241 20.49 -21.61 -7.29
N HIS A 242 20.46 -20.30 -7.49
CA HIS A 242 19.86 -19.63 -8.64
C HIS A 242 20.93 -19.16 -9.63
N TYR A 243 20.86 -19.63 -10.86
CA TYR A 243 21.75 -19.29 -11.99
C TYR A 243 21.14 -18.27 -12.95
N THR A 244 21.98 -17.62 -13.75
CA THR A 244 21.53 -16.57 -14.69
C THR A 244 20.82 -17.05 -15.97
N GLY A 245 20.95 -18.31 -16.38
CA GLY A 245 20.43 -18.84 -17.66
C GLY A 245 19.17 -19.70 -17.53
N GLU A 246 18.92 -20.56 -18.52
CA GLU A 246 17.60 -21.18 -18.75
C GLU A 246 17.23 -22.29 -17.75
N LYS A 247 18.23 -22.97 -17.17
CA LYS A 247 18.03 -23.91 -16.06
C LYS A 247 18.40 -23.23 -14.76
N SER A 248 17.55 -22.30 -14.36
CA SER A 248 17.94 -21.29 -13.37
C SER A 248 18.00 -21.80 -11.93
N LEU A 249 17.62 -23.04 -11.58
CA LEU A 249 17.64 -23.51 -10.18
C LEU A 249 18.33 -24.86 -10.00
N SER A 250 19.03 -25.04 -8.87
CA SER A 250 19.42 -26.35 -8.35
C SER A 250 19.24 -26.36 -6.84
N PHE A 251 18.82 -27.51 -6.31
CA PHE A 251 18.51 -27.66 -4.90
C PHE A 251 19.36 -28.78 -4.29
N PHE A 252 19.90 -28.55 -3.10
CA PHE A 252 20.81 -29.47 -2.43
C PHE A 252 20.39 -29.66 -0.98
N TYR A 253 20.06 -30.90 -0.61
CA TYR A 253 19.79 -31.25 0.79
C TYR A 253 21.10 -31.41 1.56
N GLY A 254 21.22 -30.71 2.67
CA GLY A 254 22.32 -30.82 3.61
C GLY A 254 22.21 -32.05 4.50
N SER A 255 23.24 -32.29 5.31
CA SER A 255 23.25 -33.35 6.32
C SER A 255 24.15 -32.95 7.48
N GLU A 256 23.99 -33.61 8.63
CA GLU A 256 24.80 -33.37 9.84
C GLU A 256 26.31 -33.59 9.63
N ASP A 257 26.69 -34.40 8.63
CA ASP A 257 28.09 -34.60 8.25
C ASP A 257 28.64 -33.47 7.36
N GLY A 258 27.80 -32.51 6.98
CA GLY A 258 28.10 -31.39 6.09
C GLY A 258 28.20 -31.76 4.60
N ASN A 259 27.68 -32.93 4.23
CA ASN A 259 27.56 -33.36 2.84
C ASN A 259 26.24 -32.88 2.22
N PHE A 260 26.22 -32.78 0.90
CA PHE A 260 25.04 -32.37 0.14
C PHE A 260 24.66 -33.39 -0.93
N VAL A 261 23.36 -33.56 -1.11
CA VAL A 261 22.79 -34.36 -2.19
C VAL A 261 21.93 -33.46 -3.07
N GLU A 262 22.24 -33.40 -4.38
CA GLU A 262 21.41 -32.68 -5.35
C GLU A 262 20.03 -33.35 -5.43
N ALA A 263 18.98 -32.57 -5.15
CA ALA A 263 17.61 -33.01 -5.35
C ALA A 263 17.32 -33.07 -6.86
N GLN A 264 16.60 -34.11 -7.29
CA GLN A 264 16.19 -34.19 -8.70
C GLN A 264 15.13 -33.13 -9.00
N TRP A 265 15.53 -32.11 -9.76
CA TRP A 265 14.64 -31.07 -10.25
C TRP A 265 14.56 -31.12 -11.78
N ASN A 266 13.34 -31.28 -12.30
CA ASN A 266 13.07 -31.35 -13.74
C ASN A 266 12.49 -30.05 -14.31
N GLY A 267 12.37 -28.99 -13.50
CA GLY A 267 11.92 -27.69 -13.99
C GLY A 267 12.94 -27.07 -14.94
N SER A 268 12.48 -26.43 -16.00
CA SER A 268 13.32 -25.62 -16.89
C SER A 268 12.69 -24.25 -16.98
N VAL A 269 12.88 -23.47 -15.92
CA VAL A 269 12.22 -22.17 -15.75
C VAL A 269 13.27 -21.09 -15.58
N THR A 270 13.02 -19.90 -16.12
CA THR A 270 13.80 -18.70 -15.83
C THR A 270 13.12 -17.97 -14.67
N ILE A 271 13.75 -17.83 -13.52
CA ILE A 271 13.08 -17.31 -12.31
C ILE A 271 13.12 -15.78 -12.26
N SER A 272 11.99 -15.13 -11.94
CA SER A 272 11.93 -13.70 -11.61
C SER A 272 11.98 -13.44 -10.10
N GLN A 273 11.28 -14.25 -9.31
CA GLN A 273 11.32 -14.24 -7.85
C GLN A 273 11.18 -15.68 -7.32
N PHE A 274 11.79 -15.97 -6.18
CA PHE A 274 11.66 -17.24 -5.48
C PHE A 274 11.70 -17.05 -3.96
N ALA A 275 11.04 -17.94 -3.22
CA ALA A 275 11.02 -17.96 -1.77
C ALA A 275 10.87 -19.39 -1.22
N LEU A 276 11.24 -19.56 0.04
CA LEU A 276 11.05 -20.79 0.82
C LEU A 276 10.05 -20.54 1.95
N ALA A 277 9.00 -21.36 2.03
CA ALA A 277 8.01 -21.28 3.11
C ALA A 277 7.31 -22.62 3.31
N ASP A 278 6.93 -22.94 4.55
CA ASP A 278 6.06 -24.08 4.84
C ASP A 278 4.62 -23.72 4.43
N VAL A 279 4.23 -24.11 3.21
CA VAL A 279 2.91 -23.85 2.63
C VAL A 279 2.05 -25.10 2.58
N ASN A 280 2.26 -26.09 3.46
CA ASN A 280 1.29 -27.16 3.67
C ASN A 280 1.15 -27.55 5.17
N GLY A 281 1.96 -26.94 6.03
CA GLY A 281 1.97 -27.13 7.48
C GLY A 281 2.66 -28.41 7.93
N ASP A 282 3.57 -28.97 7.14
CA ASP A 282 4.33 -30.18 7.44
C ASP A 282 5.71 -29.89 8.07
N LYS A 283 6.03 -28.61 8.30
CA LYS A 283 7.30 -28.08 8.82
C LYS A 283 8.49 -28.20 7.87
N ARG A 284 8.27 -28.60 6.63
CA ARG A 284 9.25 -28.56 5.55
C ARG A 284 9.02 -27.28 4.74
N LYS A 285 10.11 -26.64 4.31
CA LYS A 285 9.99 -25.46 3.46
C LYS A 285 9.78 -25.91 2.02
N ASP A 286 8.69 -25.42 1.42
CA ASP A 286 8.35 -25.60 0.02
C ASP A 286 8.94 -24.46 -0.82
N ILE A 287 9.00 -24.68 -2.14
CA ILE A 287 9.51 -23.68 -3.09
C ILE A 287 8.36 -22.99 -3.80
N ILE A 288 8.34 -21.67 -3.70
CA ILE A 288 7.44 -20.81 -4.47
C ILE A 288 8.31 -20.02 -5.44
N LEU A 289 7.94 -20.00 -6.73
CA LEU A 289 8.65 -19.20 -7.73
C LEU A 289 7.72 -18.59 -8.76
N THR A 290 8.16 -17.49 -9.35
CA THR A 290 7.55 -16.87 -10.53
C THR A 290 8.50 -16.95 -11.70
N GLU A 291 7.95 -17.17 -12.89
CA GLU A 291 8.73 -17.32 -14.09
C GLU A 291 8.85 -16.02 -14.88
N LYS A 292 10.03 -15.80 -15.46
CA LYS A 292 10.31 -14.68 -16.36
C LYS A 292 9.70 -14.98 -17.71
N ASN A 293 8.88 -14.05 -18.21
CA ASN A 293 8.16 -14.13 -19.49
C ASN A 293 7.04 -15.19 -19.58
N GLN A 294 6.84 -16.00 -18.55
CA GLN A 294 5.59 -16.74 -18.38
C GLN A 294 4.74 -16.02 -17.34
N SER A 295 3.44 -15.97 -17.57
CA SER A 295 2.51 -15.46 -16.56
C SER A 295 2.08 -16.61 -15.65
N SER A 296 3.06 -17.18 -14.94
CA SER A 296 2.89 -18.30 -14.01
C SER A 296 3.57 -18.06 -12.66
N LEU A 297 2.89 -18.51 -11.60
CA LEU A 297 3.46 -18.74 -10.28
C LEU A 297 3.35 -20.25 -10.02
N SER A 298 4.47 -20.89 -9.71
CA SER A 298 4.53 -22.34 -9.50
C SER A 298 4.92 -22.67 -8.07
N LEU A 299 4.23 -23.67 -7.51
CA LEU A 299 4.47 -24.21 -6.18
C LEU A 299 4.98 -25.65 -6.29
N PHE A 300 6.12 -25.89 -5.65
CA PHE A 300 6.75 -27.20 -5.54
C PHE A 300 6.80 -27.60 -4.07
N TRP A 301 5.96 -28.56 -3.68
CA TRP A 301 5.99 -29.10 -2.33
C TRP A 301 7.24 -29.95 -2.11
N ASN A 302 7.78 -29.83 -0.91
CA ASN A 302 8.87 -30.67 -0.45
C ASN A 302 8.31 -31.80 0.44
N ASP A 303 7.84 -32.88 -0.19
CA ASP A 303 7.30 -34.05 0.50
C ASP A 303 8.27 -35.26 0.49
N GLU A 304 8.01 -36.24 1.38
CA GLU A 304 8.83 -37.46 1.51
C GLU A 304 8.73 -38.43 0.32
N LYS A 305 7.75 -38.27 -0.58
CA LYS A 305 7.42 -39.26 -1.62
C LYS A 305 7.91 -38.84 -3.01
N ASN A 306 7.83 -37.56 -3.34
CA ASN A 306 8.17 -36.91 -4.60
C ASN A 306 8.65 -35.46 -4.31
N PRO A 307 9.86 -35.31 -3.76
CA PRO A 307 10.39 -33.98 -3.46
C PRO A 307 10.49 -33.12 -4.72
N LEU A 308 10.06 -31.86 -4.61
CA LEU A 308 10.25 -30.82 -5.64
C LEU A 308 9.59 -31.13 -7.00
N GLN A 309 8.50 -31.90 -7.00
CA GLN A 309 7.63 -32.01 -8.16
C GLN A 309 6.74 -30.76 -8.25
N GLU A 310 6.47 -30.26 -9.47
CA GLU A 310 5.49 -29.18 -9.66
C GLU A 310 4.11 -29.71 -9.24
N ASN A 311 3.52 -29.09 -8.22
CA ASN A 311 2.24 -29.52 -7.67
C ASN A 311 1.10 -28.63 -8.17
N LEU A 312 1.33 -27.31 -8.21
CA LEU A 312 0.33 -26.32 -8.58
C LEU A 312 0.98 -25.21 -9.43
N THR A 313 0.29 -24.82 -10.49
CA THR A 313 0.65 -23.68 -11.35
C THR A 313 -0.53 -22.73 -11.37
N PHE A 314 -0.31 -21.48 -11.01
CA PHE A 314 -1.33 -20.44 -11.03
C PHE A 314 -1.07 -19.50 -12.21
N SER A 315 -2.11 -19.24 -13.00
CA SER A 315 -2.03 -18.25 -14.08
C SER A 315 -1.99 -16.85 -13.48
N THR A 316 -0.92 -16.13 -13.79
CA THR A 316 -0.73 -14.73 -13.40
C THR A 316 -1.01 -13.85 -14.62
N VAL A 317 -1.00 -12.53 -14.46
CA VAL A 317 -1.26 -11.63 -15.59
C VAL A 317 0.05 -11.19 -16.24
N ASN A 318 1.15 -11.09 -15.47
CA ASN A 318 2.50 -10.82 -15.96
C ASN A 318 3.59 -11.40 -15.03
N GLY A 319 4.64 -12.02 -15.57
CA GLY A 319 5.75 -12.65 -14.82
C GLY A 319 6.67 -11.72 -13.99
N THR A 320 6.22 -10.51 -13.64
CA THR A 320 6.94 -9.51 -12.83
C THR A 320 6.22 -9.12 -11.53
N ASP A 321 5.15 -9.85 -11.22
CA ASP A 321 4.36 -9.67 -10.01
C ASP A 321 5.17 -10.13 -8.78
N GLU A 322 5.11 -9.34 -7.71
CA GLU A 322 5.83 -9.62 -6.47
C GLU A 322 4.96 -10.53 -5.59
N PHE A 323 5.55 -11.48 -4.88
CA PHE A 323 4.79 -12.29 -3.92
C PHE A 323 5.47 -12.34 -2.56
N ILE A 324 4.68 -12.58 -1.52
CA ILE A 324 5.15 -12.94 -0.19
C ILE A 324 4.41 -14.18 0.31
N SER A 325 4.94 -14.82 1.34
CA SER A 325 4.28 -15.90 2.05
C SER A 325 3.98 -15.47 3.49
N ALA A 326 2.76 -15.70 3.94
CA ALA A 326 2.35 -15.40 5.31
C ALA A 326 1.14 -16.27 5.71
N PRO A 327 1.05 -16.71 6.98
CA PRO A 327 -0.11 -17.47 7.43
C PRO A 327 -1.38 -16.60 7.46
N VAL A 328 -2.41 -17.00 6.72
CA VAL A 328 -3.74 -16.34 6.77
C VAL A 328 -4.68 -17.08 7.72
N GLU A 329 -4.52 -18.40 7.83
CA GLU A 329 -5.17 -19.27 8.80
C GLU A 329 -4.18 -20.28 9.39
N GLY A 330 -4.16 -20.43 10.72
CA GLY A 330 -3.29 -21.41 11.38
C GLY A 330 -1.81 -21.06 11.24
N ALA A 331 -0.94 -22.09 11.24
CA ALA A 331 0.50 -21.89 11.21
C ALA A 331 1.13 -21.98 9.82
N ALA A 332 0.42 -22.56 8.84
CA ALA A 332 0.95 -22.76 7.50
C ALA A 332 0.81 -21.47 6.68
N ALA A 333 1.80 -21.18 5.84
CA ALA A 333 1.79 -19.96 5.04
C ALA A 333 0.90 -20.11 3.79
N ASP A 334 0.20 -19.05 3.43
CA ASP A 334 -0.42 -18.90 2.11
C ASP A 334 0.49 -18.09 1.19
N ILE A 335 0.19 -18.10 -0.11
CA ILE A 335 0.92 -17.32 -1.11
C ILE A 335 0.10 -16.09 -1.47
N LEU A 336 0.69 -14.92 -1.30
CA LEU A 336 0.06 -13.63 -1.54
C LEU A 336 0.75 -12.94 -2.70
N GLN A 337 0.14 -12.99 -3.88
CA GLN A 337 0.70 -12.45 -5.10
C GLN A 337 0.13 -11.06 -5.40
N LEU A 338 1.02 -10.09 -5.59
CA LEU A 338 0.70 -8.72 -5.95
C LEU A 338 0.67 -8.53 -7.48
N ASP A 339 -0.53 -8.35 -8.05
CA ASP A 339 -0.70 -7.92 -9.44
C ASP A 339 -0.67 -6.39 -9.52
N LYS A 340 0.41 -5.86 -10.08
CA LYS A 340 0.65 -4.41 -10.14
C LYS A 340 -0.21 -3.69 -11.18
N ASN A 341 -0.76 -4.41 -12.15
CA ASN A 341 -1.57 -3.84 -13.23
C ASN A 341 -3.05 -3.80 -12.85
N LYS A 342 -3.50 -4.83 -12.14
CA LYS A 342 -4.84 -4.94 -11.60
C LYS A 342 -4.98 -4.42 -10.19
N ASN A 343 -3.93 -3.86 -9.59
CA ASN A 343 -3.89 -3.38 -8.19
C ASN A 343 -4.63 -4.30 -7.21
N ILE A 344 -4.38 -5.60 -7.29
CA ILE A 344 -4.94 -6.61 -6.38
C ILE A 344 -3.83 -7.44 -5.76
N ILE A 345 -4.08 -7.96 -4.56
CA ILE A 345 -3.42 -9.16 -4.04
C ILE A 345 -4.31 -10.35 -4.37
N THR A 346 -3.73 -11.40 -4.93
CA THR A 346 -4.38 -12.71 -5.03
C THR A 346 -3.78 -13.63 -3.97
N GLU A 347 -4.62 -14.06 -3.02
CA GLU A 347 -4.32 -15.10 -2.04
C GLU A 347 -4.62 -16.46 -2.67
N PHE A 348 -3.57 -17.25 -2.82
CA PHE A 348 -3.67 -18.67 -3.08
C PHE A 348 -3.67 -19.38 -1.73
N VAL A 349 -4.89 -19.72 -1.29
CA VAL A 349 -5.14 -20.41 -0.02
C VAL A 349 -4.40 -21.73 -0.04
N ASN A 350 -3.59 -21.97 0.99
CA ASN A 350 -2.87 -23.22 1.15
C ASN A 350 -3.84 -24.38 1.36
N THR A 351 -3.57 -25.51 0.69
CA THR A 351 -4.22 -26.78 0.99
C THR A 351 -3.21 -27.91 1.12
N ARG A 352 -3.46 -28.85 2.04
CA ARG A 352 -2.63 -30.06 2.23
C ARG A 352 -2.69 -31.05 1.05
N ASN A 353 -3.55 -30.80 0.07
CA ASN A 353 -3.78 -31.68 -1.06
C ASN A 353 -4.32 -30.89 -2.25
N VAL A 354 -3.67 -31.03 -3.41
CA VAL A 354 -4.04 -30.37 -4.68
C VAL A 354 -5.53 -30.54 -5.02
N ALA A 355 -6.11 -31.70 -4.70
CA ALA A 355 -7.52 -31.98 -4.95
C ALA A 355 -8.51 -31.16 -4.10
N GLN A 356 -8.02 -30.49 -3.05
CA GLN A 356 -8.81 -29.66 -2.13
C GLN A 356 -8.54 -28.16 -2.30
N GLN A 357 -7.75 -27.76 -3.32
CA GLN A 357 -7.40 -26.37 -3.58
C GLN A 357 -8.65 -25.48 -3.65
N GLU A 358 -8.73 -24.48 -2.77
CA GLU A 358 -9.82 -23.50 -2.80
C GLU A 358 -9.61 -22.50 -3.94
N GLU A 359 -10.72 -21.89 -4.38
CA GLU A 359 -10.68 -20.79 -5.34
C GLU A 359 -9.84 -19.62 -4.77
N PRO A 360 -8.92 -19.04 -5.57
CA PRO A 360 -8.12 -17.90 -5.13
C PRO A 360 -8.99 -16.73 -4.72
N ARG A 361 -8.56 -16.01 -3.69
CA ARG A 361 -9.27 -14.82 -3.20
C ARG A 361 -8.51 -13.59 -3.62
N SER A 362 -9.22 -12.55 -4.04
CA SER A 362 -8.59 -11.31 -4.48
C SER A 362 -8.98 -10.14 -3.59
N TYR A 363 -7.98 -9.35 -3.22
CA TYR A 363 -8.12 -8.16 -2.39
C TYR A 363 -7.61 -6.94 -3.16
N VAL A 364 -8.46 -5.94 -3.34
CA VAL A 364 -8.06 -4.69 -3.99
C VAL A 364 -7.10 -3.92 -3.09
N VAL A 365 -6.04 -3.38 -3.70
CA VAL A 365 -5.04 -2.49 -3.10
C VAL A 365 -5.00 -1.13 -3.81
N GLY A 366 -4.21 -0.18 -3.32
CA GLY A 366 -4.09 1.13 -3.99
C GLY A 366 -3.32 1.04 -5.31
N LYS A 367 -3.40 2.09 -6.13
CA LYS A 367 -2.86 2.06 -7.50
C LYS A 367 -1.34 1.90 -7.60
N HIS A 368 -0.92 1.15 -8.62
CA HIS A 368 0.46 0.82 -8.96
C HIS A 368 1.25 0.39 -7.72
N PRO A 369 0.84 -0.71 -7.06
CA PRO A 369 1.51 -1.17 -5.86
C PRO A 369 2.90 -1.67 -6.22
N LEU A 370 3.89 -1.29 -5.41
CA LEU A 370 5.30 -1.57 -5.67
C LEU A 370 6.00 -2.38 -4.58
N GLY A 371 5.35 -2.56 -3.43
CA GLY A 371 5.86 -3.39 -2.36
C GLY A 371 4.74 -3.88 -1.47
N ILE A 372 4.94 -5.06 -0.90
CA ILE A 372 4.03 -5.75 0.01
C ILE A 372 4.85 -6.36 1.15
N THR A 373 4.34 -6.34 2.38
CA THR A 373 4.95 -6.97 3.54
C THR A 373 3.88 -7.49 4.49
N SER A 374 4.18 -8.53 5.25
CA SER A 374 3.38 -8.96 6.40
C SER A 374 3.76 -8.13 7.62
N VAL A 375 2.81 -7.83 8.51
CA VAL A 375 3.03 -7.08 9.75
C VAL A 375 2.38 -7.86 10.90
N ILE A 376 3.13 -8.20 11.94
CA ILE A 376 2.63 -8.98 13.08
C ILE A 376 1.47 -8.23 13.76
N ALA A 377 0.30 -8.87 13.89
CA ALA A 377 -0.86 -8.31 14.59
C ALA A 377 -0.74 -8.41 16.13
N GLU A 378 -1.54 -7.62 16.86
CA GLU A 378 -1.58 -7.67 18.33
C GLU A 378 -1.84 -9.11 18.82
N ASN A 379 -0.96 -9.59 19.71
CA ASN A 379 -1.00 -10.91 20.37
C ASN A 379 -0.51 -12.12 19.55
N GLY A 380 0.16 -11.92 18.42
CA GLY A 380 0.96 -12.99 17.78
C GLY A 380 0.16 -14.14 17.16
N ASN A 381 -1.13 -13.95 16.88
CA ASN A 381 -1.97 -15.01 16.35
C ASN A 381 -1.83 -15.16 14.82
N LEU A 382 -1.89 -14.07 14.02
CA LEU A 382 -1.74 -14.08 12.55
C LEU A 382 -1.30 -12.68 12.04
N PRO A 383 -0.48 -12.57 10.97
CA PRO A 383 -0.03 -11.28 10.42
C PRO A 383 -1.10 -10.55 9.59
N ASP A 384 -1.13 -9.22 9.72
CA ASP A 384 -1.75 -8.29 8.77
C ASP A 384 -0.86 -8.12 7.52
N LEU A 385 -1.36 -7.47 6.46
CA LEU A 385 -0.56 -7.06 5.30
C LEU A 385 -0.49 -5.54 5.19
N ALA A 386 0.65 -5.04 4.73
CA ALA A 386 0.85 -3.64 4.37
C ALA A 386 1.46 -3.50 2.97
N LEU A 387 0.97 -2.54 2.18
CA LEU A 387 1.39 -2.33 0.80
C LEU A 387 1.69 -0.86 0.50
N ALA A 388 2.72 -0.64 -0.31
CA ALA A 388 3.11 0.66 -0.82
C ALA A 388 2.54 0.90 -2.23
N ASN A 389 1.64 1.87 -2.38
CA ASN A 389 0.94 2.17 -3.63
C ASN A 389 1.46 3.45 -4.30
N GLU A 390 2.36 3.30 -5.28
CA GLU A 390 3.07 4.43 -5.88
C GLU A 390 2.16 5.35 -6.68
N GLY A 391 1.24 4.78 -7.45
CA GLY A 391 0.38 5.51 -8.37
C GLY A 391 -0.76 6.27 -7.69
N SER A 392 -1.12 5.87 -6.46
CA SER A 392 -2.13 6.55 -5.65
C SER A 392 -1.52 7.36 -4.50
N ASN A 393 -0.20 7.27 -4.27
CA ASN A 393 0.45 7.84 -3.09
C ASN A 393 -0.22 7.40 -1.78
N THR A 394 -0.59 6.12 -1.67
CA THR A 394 -1.24 5.58 -0.47
C THR A 394 -0.51 4.35 0.05
N ILE A 395 -0.84 3.97 1.28
CA ILE A 395 -0.49 2.67 1.87
C ILE A 395 -1.77 1.91 2.11
N SER A 396 -1.87 0.67 1.63
CA SER A 396 -2.99 -0.23 1.91
C SER A 396 -2.62 -1.16 3.06
N ILE A 397 -3.55 -1.35 4.00
CA ILE A 397 -3.42 -2.32 5.10
C ILE A 397 -4.58 -3.30 5.03
N LEU A 398 -4.29 -4.60 5.03
CA LEU A 398 -5.29 -5.65 5.02
C LEU A 398 -5.17 -6.42 6.34
N LYS A 399 -6.19 -6.32 7.20
CA LYS A 399 -6.12 -6.93 8.54
C LYS A 399 -6.48 -8.39 8.51
N ASN A 400 -5.75 -9.22 9.25
CA ASN A 400 -6.10 -10.61 9.47
C ASN A 400 -6.74 -10.79 10.85
N ARG A 401 -8.07 -10.95 10.88
CA ARG A 401 -8.82 -11.16 12.13
C ARG A 401 -9.00 -12.64 12.50
N GLY A 402 -8.29 -13.55 11.85
CA GLY A 402 -8.44 -15.00 12.06
C GLY A 402 -9.78 -15.54 11.56
N LYS A 403 -10.44 -14.85 10.63
CA LYS A 403 -11.66 -15.32 9.95
C LYS A 403 -11.35 -16.09 8.66
N LYS A 404 -10.13 -16.62 8.56
CA LYS A 404 -9.58 -17.31 7.39
C LYS A 404 -9.42 -16.43 6.15
N ASN A 405 -9.55 -15.12 6.27
CA ASN A 405 -9.42 -14.16 5.17
C ASN A 405 -8.89 -12.83 5.69
N PHE A 406 -8.46 -11.97 4.77
CA PHE A 406 -8.19 -10.58 5.11
C PHE A 406 -9.46 -9.73 5.07
N ASP A 407 -9.51 -8.78 5.98
CA ASP A 407 -10.39 -7.64 5.92
C ASP A 407 -10.12 -6.82 4.65
N GLY A 408 -11.15 -6.13 4.14
CA GLY A 408 -10.97 -5.13 3.09
C GLY A 408 -9.92 -4.08 3.45
N GLN A 409 -9.24 -3.54 2.43
CA GLN A 409 -8.10 -2.66 2.67
C GLN A 409 -8.51 -1.40 3.44
N PHE A 410 -7.63 -1.00 4.34
CA PHE A 410 -7.62 0.29 4.98
C PHE A 410 -6.47 1.10 4.39
N GLY A 411 -6.78 2.23 3.75
CA GLY A 411 -5.79 3.08 3.11
C GLY A 411 -5.43 4.32 3.95
N PHE A 412 -4.21 4.83 3.82
CA PHE A 412 -3.90 6.23 4.16
C PHE A 412 -2.97 6.86 3.13
N GLU A 413 -3.10 8.17 2.93
CA GLU A 413 -2.25 8.93 2.01
C GLU A 413 -0.86 9.19 2.61
N VAL A 414 0.15 9.17 1.75
CA VAL A 414 1.53 9.56 2.03
C VAL A 414 1.95 10.62 1.01
N GLN A 415 2.93 11.46 1.34
CA GLN A 415 3.17 12.66 0.54
C GLN A 415 3.68 12.42 -0.89
N SER A 416 4.28 11.27 -1.19
CA SER A 416 4.73 11.00 -2.57
C SER A 416 5.28 9.59 -2.82
N SER A 417 4.88 8.95 -3.91
CA SER A 417 5.49 7.77 -4.55
C SER A 417 6.14 6.76 -3.60
N PRO A 418 5.38 6.14 -2.68
CA PRO A 418 5.89 5.05 -1.86
C PRO A 418 6.33 3.89 -2.77
N SER A 419 7.43 3.22 -2.43
CA SER A 419 8.08 2.26 -3.33
C SER A 419 8.42 0.92 -2.72
N THR A 420 8.97 0.91 -1.51
CA THR A 420 9.23 -0.34 -0.78
C THR A 420 8.65 -0.21 0.59
N ILE A 421 8.23 -1.33 1.17
CA ILE A 421 7.68 -1.40 2.52
C ILE A 421 8.29 -2.61 3.22
N SER A 422 8.59 -2.47 4.51
CA SER A 422 9.13 -3.55 5.33
C SER A 422 8.64 -3.42 6.75
N GLU A 423 8.27 -4.54 7.35
CA GLU A 423 8.01 -4.63 8.78
C GLU A 423 9.23 -4.21 9.61
N VAL A 424 8.98 -3.59 10.76
CA VAL A 424 9.96 -3.40 11.83
C VAL A 424 9.65 -4.43 12.93
N ALA A 425 10.30 -5.59 12.82
CA ALA A 425 10.15 -6.69 13.78
C ALA A 425 10.49 -6.24 15.22
N ASN A 426 9.97 -6.92 16.25
CA ASN A 426 10.33 -6.67 17.65
C ASN A 426 10.19 -5.21 18.16
N SER A 427 9.40 -4.37 17.49
CA SER A 427 9.18 -2.98 17.88
C SER A 427 8.23 -2.81 19.08
N GLY A 428 7.67 -3.91 19.60
CA GLY A 428 6.70 -3.93 20.69
C GLY A 428 5.26 -3.55 20.29
N GLU A 429 5.08 -2.97 19.10
CA GLU A 429 3.81 -2.58 18.49
C GLU A 429 3.90 -2.83 16.97
N PRO A 430 2.83 -3.26 16.27
CA PRO A 430 2.86 -3.45 14.82
C PRO A 430 3.36 -2.18 14.10
N SER A 431 4.49 -2.29 13.40
CA SER A 431 5.19 -1.14 12.82
C SER A 431 5.86 -1.50 11.50
N PHE A 432 5.92 -0.54 10.57
CA PHE A 432 6.60 -0.72 9.29
C PHE A 432 7.20 0.59 8.77
N ILE A 433 8.15 0.43 7.86
CA ILE A 433 8.88 1.51 7.21
C ILE A 433 8.65 1.47 5.71
N ILE A 434 8.51 2.66 5.11
CA ILE A 434 8.28 2.85 3.68
C ILE A 434 9.36 3.76 3.10
N THR A 435 9.90 3.40 1.94
CA THR A 435 10.78 4.29 1.16
C THR A 435 10.02 5.00 0.04
N HIS A 436 10.48 6.19 -0.35
CA HIS A 436 9.84 7.00 -1.38
C HIS A 436 10.80 7.31 -2.54
N LYS A 437 10.43 6.96 -3.77
CA LYS A 437 11.30 7.06 -4.97
C LYS A 437 11.73 8.49 -5.34
N LYS A 438 10.87 9.49 -5.12
CA LYS A 438 11.05 10.83 -5.74
C LYS A 438 11.59 11.90 -4.79
N ASN A 439 11.46 11.73 -3.46
CA ASN A 439 11.56 12.86 -2.52
C ASN A 439 12.57 12.71 -1.37
N ASN A 440 13.46 11.69 -1.39
CA ASN A 440 14.40 11.42 -0.29
C ASN A 440 13.68 11.42 1.08
N ARG A 441 12.60 10.66 1.15
CA ARG A 441 11.78 10.51 2.36
C ARG A 441 11.65 9.04 2.71
N LEU A 442 11.39 8.83 3.99
CA LEU A 442 11.05 7.58 4.61
C LEU A 442 9.83 7.81 5.49
N THR A 443 8.84 6.94 5.42
CA THR A 443 7.67 7.00 6.32
C THR A 443 7.78 5.87 7.31
N TYR A 444 7.71 6.20 8.59
CA TYR A 444 7.61 5.23 9.68
C TYR A 444 6.18 5.24 10.22
N VAL A 445 5.59 4.07 10.37
CA VAL A 445 4.20 3.91 10.81
C VAL A 445 4.17 3.02 12.03
N THR A 446 3.58 3.54 13.10
CA THR A 446 3.24 2.79 14.33
C THR A 446 1.75 2.74 14.50
N THR A 447 1.26 1.57 14.91
CA THR A 447 -0.14 1.38 15.28
C THR A 447 -0.34 1.57 16.77
N ASN A 448 -1.39 2.31 17.15
CA ASN A 448 -1.84 2.43 18.54
C ASN A 448 -3.25 1.84 18.60
N TYR A 449 -3.38 0.57 18.97
CA TYR A 449 -4.67 -0.12 19.07
C TYR A 449 -5.42 0.17 20.39
N HIS A 450 -4.83 0.94 21.32
CA HIS A 450 -5.35 1.12 22.68
C HIS A 450 -6.46 2.16 22.90
N SER A 451 -6.94 2.90 21.89
CA SER A 451 -8.04 3.85 22.10
C SER A 451 -9.38 3.27 21.65
N ALA A 452 -10.27 3.07 22.64
CA ALA A 452 -11.71 2.80 22.50
C ALA A 452 -12.51 3.96 21.85
N LEU A 453 -11.88 4.71 20.94
CA LEU A 453 -12.50 5.73 20.12
C LEU A 453 -12.48 5.23 18.68
N GLN A 454 -13.32 4.22 18.40
CA GLN A 454 -13.89 4.04 17.06
C GLN A 454 -14.76 5.26 16.77
N LYS A 455 -14.11 6.36 16.39
CA LYS A 455 -14.75 7.55 15.86
C LYS A 455 -14.68 7.44 14.34
N GLU A 456 -15.84 7.61 13.71
CA GLU A 456 -16.11 7.52 12.28
C GLU A 456 -14.89 7.86 11.42
N ILE A 457 -14.40 6.86 10.71
CA ILE A 457 -13.28 6.98 9.78
C ILE A 457 -13.88 7.36 8.42
N PRO A 458 -13.38 8.39 7.73
CA PRO A 458 -13.86 8.75 6.41
C PRO A 458 -13.59 7.63 5.39
N PHE A 459 -14.55 7.49 4.47
CA PHE A 459 -14.53 6.56 3.34
C PHE A 459 -13.25 6.72 2.49
N MET A 460 -12.53 5.62 2.24
CA MET A 460 -11.69 5.48 1.05
C MET A 460 -12.06 4.18 0.36
N VAL A 461 -12.79 4.29 -0.75
CA VAL A 461 -13.08 3.18 -1.65
C VAL A 461 -11.83 2.93 -2.48
N SER A 462 -11.29 1.73 -2.40
CA SER A 462 -10.35 1.25 -3.38
C SER A 462 -11.06 0.40 -4.42
N SER A 463 -11.05 0.82 -5.67
CA SER A 463 -11.28 -0.07 -6.80
C SER A 463 -10.53 0.41 -8.04
N ASP A 464 -10.14 -0.57 -8.83
CA ASP A 464 -9.26 -0.54 -10.01
C ASP A 464 -9.66 0.34 -11.18
N GLN A 465 -10.57 1.30 -11.01
CA GLN A 465 -11.03 2.18 -12.09
C GLN A 465 -11.02 3.66 -11.74
N ILE A 466 -10.62 4.06 -10.54
CA ILE A 466 -10.57 5.48 -10.22
C ILE A 466 -9.31 6.06 -10.82
N ALA A 467 -9.15 6.11 -12.16
CA ALA A 467 -8.33 7.13 -12.81
C ALA A 467 -8.55 8.44 -12.05
N SER A 468 -7.50 9.24 -11.85
CA SER A 468 -7.64 10.59 -11.31
C SER A 468 -8.79 11.32 -12.01
N THR A 469 -9.99 11.31 -11.44
CA THR A 469 -11.14 11.98 -12.00
C THR A 469 -11.78 12.75 -10.86
N GLU A 470 -11.91 14.04 -11.12
CA GLU A 470 -12.44 15.04 -10.19
C GLU A 470 -13.94 14.83 -9.89
N ASN A 471 -14.55 13.71 -10.35
CA ASN A 471 -16.00 13.51 -10.45
C ASN A 471 -16.41 12.07 -10.04
N SER A 472 -16.23 11.67 -8.77
CA SER A 472 -16.86 10.46 -8.21
C SER A 472 -17.87 10.85 -7.14
N ASP A 473 -19.05 10.21 -7.14
CA ASP A 473 -20.14 10.61 -6.26
C ASP A 473 -21.06 9.43 -5.89
N ILE A 474 -21.51 9.37 -4.64
CA ILE A 474 -22.40 8.31 -4.12
C ILE A 474 -23.83 8.66 -4.52
N GLN A 475 -24.42 7.83 -5.38
CA GLN A 475 -25.74 8.07 -5.95
C GLN A 475 -26.87 7.48 -5.12
N TRP A 476 -26.59 6.39 -4.39
CA TRP A 476 -27.57 5.72 -3.55
C TRP A 476 -26.87 4.97 -2.42
N LYS A 477 -27.53 4.86 -1.26
CA LYS A 477 -27.07 4.06 -0.12
C LYS A 477 -28.23 3.44 0.66
N TYR A 478 -28.02 2.24 1.19
CA TYR A 478 -29.00 1.53 2.03
C TYR A 478 -28.28 0.72 3.10
N PHE A 479 -28.72 0.82 4.34
CA PHE A 479 -28.20 0.02 5.44
C PHE A 479 -29.23 -1.05 5.83
N ASP A 480 -28.85 -2.31 5.67
CA ASP A 480 -29.66 -3.44 6.13
C ASP A 480 -29.39 -3.69 7.61
N SER A 481 -30.35 -3.31 8.46
CA SER A 481 -30.23 -3.48 9.91
C SER A 481 -30.14 -4.93 10.37
N THR A 482 -30.60 -5.89 9.54
CA THR A 482 -30.63 -7.32 9.88
C THR A 482 -29.26 -7.95 9.65
N SER A 483 -28.62 -7.65 8.52
CA SER A 483 -27.28 -8.13 8.18
C SER A 483 -26.16 -7.17 8.61
N GLN A 484 -26.50 -6.01 9.16
CA GLN A 484 -25.56 -4.94 9.53
C GLN A 484 -24.62 -4.57 8.36
N SER A 485 -25.20 -4.44 7.15
CA SER A 485 -24.43 -4.20 5.92
C SER A 485 -24.98 -3.00 5.14
N LEU A 486 -24.11 -2.06 4.78
CA LEU A 486 -24.37 -0.99 3.83
C LEU A 486 -24.32 -1.52 2.39
N ARG A 487 -25.10 -0.90 1.51
CA ARG A 487 -25.04 -1.09 0.06
C ARG A 487 -25.01 0.29 -0.57
N CYS A 488 -24.26 0.50 -1.63
CA CYS A 488 -24.25 1.78 -2.33
C CYS A 488 -24.05 1.64 -3.84
N ILE A 489 -24.47 2.67 -4.57
CA ILE A 489 -24.18 2.85 -5.99
C ILE A 489 -23.31 4.08 -6.12
N ILE A 490 -22.20 3.97 -6.83
CA ILE A 490 -21.23 5.05 -7.03
C ILE A 490 -21.15 5.34 -8.53
N GLU A 491 -21.22 6.63 -8.87
CA GLU A 491 -20.86 7.15 -10.19
C GLU A 491 -19.39 7.51 -10.21
N TYR A 492 -18.66 7.12 -11.26
CA TYR A 492 -17.26 7.49 -11.46
C TYR A 492 -16.99 7.89 -12.91
N GLY A 493 -16.16 8.91 -13.12
CA GLY A 493 -15.62 9.27 -14.44
C GLY A 493 -14.28 8.57 -14.71
N GLU A 494 -13.99 8.21 -15.96
CA GLU A 494 -12.72 7.66 -16.45
C GLU A 494 -12.23 8.49 -17.65
N LYS A 495 -11.05 9.10 -17.59
CA LYS A 495 -10.42 9.68 -18.79
C LYS A 495 -9.88 8.56 -19.68
N LYS A 496 -10.52 8.26 -20.81
CA LYS A 496 -9.96 7.41 -21.88
C LYS A 496 -9.36 8.26 -22.99
N TYR A 497 -8.15 7.91 -23.39
CA TYR A 497 -7.50 8.46 -24.59
C TYR A 497 -8.12 7.80 -25.83
N GLY A 498 -8.94 8.55 -26.57
CA GLY A 498 -9.48 8.08 -27.85
C GLY A 498 -8.44 8.13 -28.97
N ILE A 499 -8.58 7.25 -29.97
CA ILE A 499 -7.84 7.36 -31.24
C ILE A 499 -8.23 8.70 -31.89
N GLY A 500 -7.26 9.59 -32.07
CA GLY A 500 -7.48 10.95 -32.60
C GLY A 500 -7.19 12.10 -31.62
N GLY A 501 -6.66 11.82 -30.42
CA GLY A 501 -6.14 12.87 -29.50
C GLY A 501 -7.21 13.64 -28.72
N VAL A 502 -8.48 13.20 -28.77
CA VAL A 502 -9.55 13.76 -27.94
C VAL A 502 -9.60 12.99 -26.62
N ASN A 503 -9.26 13.65 -25.51
CA ASN A 503 -9.52 13.13 -24.17
C ASN A 503 -11.04 13.05 -23.97
N ARG A 504 -11.58 11.84 -23.74
CA ARG A 504 -13.00 11.65 -23.44
C ARG A 504 -13.14 11.10 -22.03
N VAL A 505 -14.08 11.65 -21.25
CA VAL A 505 -14.41 11.11 -19.93
C VAL A 505 -15.60 10.16 -20.09
N HIS A 506 -15.40 8.88 -19.82
CA HIS A 506 -16.46 7.88 -19.73
C HIS A 506 -16.94 7.83 -18.29
N HIS A 507 -18.22 8.06 -18.03
CA HIS A 507 -18.79 7.84 -16.71
C HIS A 507 -19.42 6.44 -16.64
N SER A 508 -19.29 5.78 -15.49
CA SER A 508 -19.86 4.46 -15.23
C SER A 508 -20.47 4.43 -13.82
N LEU A 509 -21.43 3.50 -13.64
CA LEU A 509 -22.13 3.27 -12.37
C LEU A 509 -21.81 1.86 -11.90
N SER A 510 -21.32 1.75 -10.66
CA SER A 510 -21.02 0.46 -10.01
C SER A 510 -21.77 0.30 -8.70
N PHE A 511 -22.12 -0.95 -8.39
CA PHE A 511 -22.83 -1.34 -7.18
C PHE A 511 -21.89 -2.03 -6.18
N PHE A 512 -21.95 -1.59 -4.93
CA PHE A 512 -21.08 -2.04 -3.84
C PHE A 512 -21.92 -2.58 -2.68
N ARG A 513 -21.51 -3.71 -2.11
CA ARG A 513 -22.12 -4.33 -0.93
C ARG A 513 -21.11 -4.46 0.19
N GLU A 514 -21.44 -3.95 1.36
CA GLU A 514 -20.65 -4.10 2.58
C GLU A 514 -20.66 -5.55 3.03
N ILE A 515 -19.48 -6.12 3.24
CA ILE A 515 -19.29 -7.47 3.73
C ILE A 515 -18.87 -7.50 5.21
N SER A 516 -18.24 -6.43 5.71
CA SER A 516 -18.05 -6.21 7.15
C SER A 516 -17.61 -4.77 7.44
N SER A 517 -18.08 -4.17 8.54
CA SER A 517 -17.69 -2.87 9.12
C SER A 517 -16.80 -1.94 8.26
N GLY A 518 -17.37 -1.36 7.20
CA GLY A 518 -16.73 -0.41 6.28
C GLY A 518 -16.11 -1.01 5.00
N GLN A 519 -16.21 -2.32 4.79
CA GLN A 519 -15.59 -3.05 3.68
C GLN A 519 -16.62 -3.46 2.64
N PHE A 520 -16.37 -3.19 1.36
CA PHE A 520 -17.32 -3.44 0.27
C PHE A 520 -16.74 -4.37 -0.80
N ILE A 521 -17.56 -5.26 -1.34
CA ILE A 521 -17.29 -5.94 -2.62
C ILE A 521 -18.05 -5.17 -3.71
N GLU A 522 -17.37 -4.86 -4.81
CA GLU A 522 -18.03 -4.49 -6.06
C GLU A 522 -18.70 -5.74 -6.65
N SER A 523 -19.98 -5.92 -6.35
CA SER A 523 -20.78 -6.99 -6.95
C SER A 523 -21.11 -6.55 -8.38
N GLY A 524 -20.22 -6.94 -9.29
CA GLY A 524 -20.05 -6.38 -10.62
C GLY A 524 -21.32 -6.15 -11.43
N VAL A 525 -21.39 -4.98 -12.05
CA VAL A 525 -21.68 -4.75 -13.48
C VAL A 525 -21.81 -3.25 -13.74
N SER A 526 -21.15 -2.79 -14.81
CA SER A 526 -21.40 -1.48 -15.40
C SER A 526 -22.85 -1.42 -15.89
N LEU A 527 -23.68 -0.58 -15.25
CA LEU A 527 -25.11 -0.56 -15.51
C LEU A 527 -25.45 -0.11 -16.94
N PHE A 528 -24.62 0.73 -17.57
CA PHE A 528 -24.83 1.23 -18.94
C PHE A 528 -23.53 1.59 -19.65
N ASP A 529 -23.40 1.22 -20.93
CA ASP A 529 -22.31 1.65 -21.84
C ASP A 529 -22.83 2.71 -22.83
N TYR A 530 -22.79 4.00 -22.47
CA TYR A 530 -23.07 5.12 -23.37
C TYR A 530 -21.77 5.80 -23.85
N ARG A 531 -21.78 6.36 -25.06
CA ARG A 531 -20.59 7.00 -25.68
C ARG A 531 -20.03 8.18 -24.87
N THR A 532 -20.92 9.00 -24.30
CA THR A 532 -20.58 10.13 -23.44
C THR A 532 -21.72 10.32 -22.44
N PHE A 533 -21.37 10.47 -21.16
CA PHE A 533 -22.30 10.48 -20.03
C PHE A 533 -21.86 11.58 -19.06
N PHE A 534 -22.80 12.35 -18.53
CA PHE A 534 -22.51 13.65 -17.89
C PHE A 534 -22.90 13.76 -16.42
N GLY A 535 -23.82 12.91 -15.93
CA GLY A 535 -24.23 12.82 -14.53
C GLY A 535 -25.47 11.98 -14.31
N THR A 536 -25.68 11.52 -13.08
CA THR A 536 -26.79 10.64 -12.67
C THR A 536 -27.64 11.18 -11.54
N ALA A 537 -28.82 10.61 -11.32
CA ALA A 537 -29.56 10.68 -10.08
C ALA A 537 -30.42 9.41 -9.91
N ILE A 538 -30.58 8.93 -8.69
CA ILE A 538 -31.36 7.71 -8.38
C ILE A 538 -32.54 8.09 -7.47
N SER A 539 -33.76 7.72 -7.85
CA SER A 539 -34.99 7.90 -7.05
C SER A 539 -36.13 7.11 -7.67
N ASP A 540 -37.19 6.83 -6.91
CA ASP A 540 -38.46 6.31 -7.43
C ASP A 540 -39.25 7.41 -8.15
N VAL A 541 -38.81 7.76 -9.36
CA VAL A 541 -39.44 8.81 -10.17
C VAL A 541 -40.75 8.32 -10.81
N THR A 542 -40.93 7.01 -10.96
CA THR A 542 -42.15 6.42 -11.51
C THR A 542 -43.26 6.19 -10.47
N ARG A 543 -42.92 6.28 -9.18
CA ARG A 543 -43.80 6.06 -8.01
C ARG A 543 -44.37 4.64 -7.94
N ASP A 544 -43.60 3.66 -8.39
CA ASP A 544 -43.96 2.24 -8.28
C ASP A 544 -43.36 1.57 -7.03
N GLY A 545 -42.65 2.35 -6.20
CA GLY A 545 -41.97 1.86 -5.00
C GLY A 545 -40.66 1.15 -5.30
N ILE A 546 -40.12 1.33 -6.52
CA ILE A 546 -38.83 0.82 -6.98
C ILE A 546 -38.00 2.01 -7.45
N GLU A 547 -36.72 2.04 -7.05
CA GLU A 547 -35.83 3.11 -7.48
C GLU A 547 -35.47 2.99 -8.96
N ASP A 548 -35.50 4.13 -9.66
CA ASP A 548 -35.13 4.29 -11.06
C ASP A 548 -33.78 5.02 -11.18
N ILE A 549 -33.11 4.86 -12.33
CA ILE A 549 -31.89 5.61 -12.66
C ILE A 549 -32.20 6.64 -13.73
N LEU A 550 -31.90 7.89 -13.40
CA LEU A 550 -31.92 9.01 -14.31
C LEU A 550 -30.50 9.41 -14.66
N PHE A 551 -30.20 9.65 -15.93
CA PHE A 551 -28.87 10.11 -16.33
C PHE A 551 -28.87 11.00 -17.57
N ALA A 552 -27.90 11.90 -17.64
CA ALA A 552 -27.66 12.72 -18.82
C ALA A 552 -26.57 12.10 -19.69
N ALA A 553 -26.84 11.90 -20.97
CA ALA A 553 -25.89 11.31 -21.93
C ALA A 553 -26.03 11.92 -23.32
N GLU A 554 -25.00 11.75 -24.14
CA GLU A 554 -25.02 12.13 -25.55
C GLU A 554 -25.86 11.14 -26.36
N ASP A 555 -26.81 11.66 -27.12
CA ASP A 555 -27.67 10.87 -28.01
C ASP A 555 -26.87 10.29 -29.18
N ALA A 556 -27.20 9.05 -29.56
CA ALA A 556 -26.50 8.29 -30.60
C ALA A 556 -26.54 8.96 -31.98
N ASP A 557 -27.59 9.77 -32.25
CA ASP A 557 -27.88 10.22 -33.61
C ASP A 557 -27.40 11.65 -33.94
N PHE A 558 -27.13 12.55 -32.97
CA PHE A 558 -26.93 13.98 -33.29
C PHE A 558 -26.01 14.81 -32.36
N HIS A 559 -25.13 14.20 -31.56
CA HIS A 559 -24.25 14.93 -30.61
C HIS A 559 -25.00 15.87 -29.63
N ARG A 560 -26.29 15.60 -29.39
CA ARG A 560 -27.13 16.36 -28.45
C ARG A 560 -27.09 15.69 -27.08
N VAL A 561 -27.19 16.46 -26.01
CA VAL A 561 -27.29 15.89 -24.67
C VAL A 561 -28.75 15.67 -24.33
N GLY A 562 -29.10 14.41 -24.09
CA GLY A 562 -30.41 13.95 -23.65
C GLY A 562 -30.42 13.51 -22.19
N LEU A 563 -31.60 13.51 -21.61
CA LEU A 563 -31.90 12.91 -20.33
C LEU A 563 -32.58 11.57 -20.56
N PHE A 564 -32.11 10.52 -19.90
CA PHE A 564 -32.54 9.15 -20.06
C PHE A 564 -33.02 8.58 -18.73
N LEU A 565 -34.07 7.77 -18.79
CA LEU A 565 -34.66 7.07 -17.65
C LEU A 565 -34.53 5.56 -17.84
N ALA A 566 -33.91 4.88 -16.89
CA ALA A 566 -33.85 3.43 -16.78
C ALA A 566 -34.71 2.99 -15.59
N LYS A 567 -35.86 2.37 -15.89
CA LYS A 567 -36.81 1.96 -14.85
C LYS A 567 -36.34 0.74 -14.09
N GLY A 568 -36.53 0.73 -12.78
CA GLY A 568 -36.23 -0.43 -11.95
C GLY A 568 -37.21 -1.58 -12.19
N LYS A 569 -36.72 -2.83 -12.15
CA LYS A 569 -37.55 -4.06 -12.19
C LYS A 569 -37.83 -4.59 -10.78
N ARG A 570 -36.97 -4.26 -9.81
CA ARG A 570 -36.99 -4.70 -8.42
C ARG A 570 -36.31 -3.65 -7.55
N ARG A 571 -36.71 -3.55 -6.27
CA ARG A 571 -36.08 -2.65 -5.30
C ARG A 571 -34.57 -2.86 -5.19
N LEU A 572 -33.81 -1.77 -5.12
CA LEU A 572 -32.34 -1.79 -5.02
C LEU A 572 -31.85 -2.57 -3.79
N GLN A 573 -32.57 -2.49 -2.67
CA GLN A 573 -32.31 -3.27 -1.46
C GLN A 573 -32.37 -4.80 -1.64
N ASN A 574 -32.88 -5.32 -2.76
CA ASN A 574 -33.02 -6.75 -3.01
C ASN A 574 -32.10 -7.25 -4.16
N PHE A 575 -31.10 -6.46 -4.55
CA PHE A 575 -30.16 -6.85 -5.60
C PHE A 575 -29.37 -8.10 -5.20
N ALA A 576 -29.55 -9.18 -5.96
CA ALA A 576 -28.58 -10.26 -6.08
C ALA A 576 -27.62 -9.95 -7.24
N ASP A 577 -26.39 -10.44 -7.16
CA ASP A 577 -25.25 -10.18 -8.07
C ASP A 577 -25.57 -10.53 -9.56
N SER A 578 -26.37 -9.72 -10.25
CA SER A 578 -26.83 -9.93 -11.63
C SER A 578 -27.20 -8.62 -12.31
N THR A 579 -27.19 -8.60 -13.65
CA THR A 579 -27.36 -7.40 -14.48
C THR A 579 -28.81 -7.05 -14.83
N ASN A 580 -29.77 -7.91 -14.45
CA ASN A 580 -31.14 -7.87 -14.96
C ASN A 580 -32.09 -7.05 -14.08
N HIS A 581 -31.63 -5.93 -13.52
CA HIS A 581 -32.40 -5.15 -12.54
C HIS A 581 -33.08 -3.91 -13.11
N PHE A 582 -32.70 -3.45 -14.30
CA PHE A 582 -33.31 -2.29 -14.96
C PHE A 582 -33.84 -2.64 -16.35
N TYR A 583 -34.85 -1.91 -16.81
CA TYR A 583 -35.23 -1.88 -18.21
C TYR A 583 -34.21 -1.06 -19.03
N PHE A 584 -34.13 -1.33 -20.34
CA PHE A 584 -33.30 -0.52 -21.23
C PHE A 584 -33.70 0.96 -21.13
N PRO A 585 -32.73 1.90 -21.05
CA PRO A 585 -33.06 3.30 -20.83
C PRO A 585 -33.80 3.90 -22.02
N THR A 586 -34.76 4.76 -21.72
CA THR A 586 -35.50 5.54 -22.70
C THR A 586 -35.15 7.01 -22.58
N LYS A 587 -34.89 7.67 -23.72
CA LYS A 587 -34.72 9.13 -23.75
C LYS A 587 -36.05 9.80 -23.41
N ILE A 588 -36.05 10.68 -22.41
CA ILE A 588 -37.24 11.36 -21.92
C ILE A 588 -37.24 12.87 -22.19
N LEU A 589 -36.07 13.47 -22.38
CA LEU A 589 -35.94 14.91 -22.67
C LEU A 589 -34.65 15.19 -23.45
N THR A 590 -34.67 16.20 -24.33
CA THR A 590 -33.43 16.77 -24.91
C THR A 590 -33.06 18.01 -24.10
N LEU A 591 -31.85 18.05 -23.54
CA LEU A 591 -31.38 19.13 -22.65
C LEU A 591 -30.71 20.27 -23.41
N MET A 592 -29.94 19.96 -24.47
CA MET A 592 -29.24 20.96 -25.30
C MET A 592 -28.74 20.38 -26.61
N ASP A 593 -28.51 21.28 -27.58
CA ASP A 593 -28.09 20.94 -28.94
C ASP A 593 -26.56 20.93 -29.17
N THR A 594 -25.76 21.14 -28.10
CA THR A 594 -24.28 21.11 -28.14
C THR A 594 -23.71 20.24 -27.02
N SER A 595 -22.46 19.81 -27.14
CA SER A 595 -21.76 19.07 -26.08
C SER A 595 -21.57 19.93 -24.82
N ALA A 596 -21.82 19.34 -23.65
CA ALA A 596 -21.44 19.90 -22.35
C ALA A 596 -20.17 19.24 -21.83
N ALA A 597 -19.51 19.90 -20.87
CA ALA A 597 -18.34 19.31 -20.22
C ALA A 597 -18.72 18.45 -19.01
N HIS A 598 -19.74 18.85 -18.24
CA HIS A 598 -20.20 18.13 -17.04
C HIS A 598 -21.64 18.55 -16.65
N ILE A 599 -22.47 17.63 -16.15
CA ILE A 599 -23.84 17.92 -15.70
C ILE A 599 -24.12 17.27 -14.35
N LEU A 600 -24.36 18.05 -13.30
CA LEU A 600 -24.85 17.51 -12.03
C LEU A 600 -26.38 17.39 -12.07
N LEU A 601 -26.94 16.31 -11.52
CA LEU A 601 -28.39 16.08 -11.42
C LEU A 601 -28.80 15.79 -9.96
N TRP A 602 -29.89 16.41 -9.52
CA TRP A 602 -30.53 16.19 -8.23
C TRP A 602 -32.02 15.90 -8.42
N ASN A 603 -32.53 15.03 -7.56
CA ASN A 603 -33.93 14.60 -7.51
C ASN A 603 -34.58 15.27 -6.32
N VAL A 604 -35.44 16.27 -6.56
CA VAL A 604 -35.99 17.15 -5.51
C VAL A 604 -37.40 17.56 -5.89
N ASP A 605 -38.36 17.44 -4.97
CA ASP A 605 -39.69 18.06 -5.15
C ASP A 605 -39.56 19.57 -4.89
N VAL A 606 -39.56 20.37 -5.97
CA VAL A 606 -39.33 21.82 -5.87
C VAL A 606 -40.63 22.63 -6.00
N ASN A 607 -41.76 21.95 -6.20
CA ASN A 607 -43.08 22.55 -6.30
C ASN A 607 -44.07 22.01 -5.25
N ASN A 608 -43.62 21.11 -4.37
CA ASN A 608 -44.39 20.46 -3.32
C ASN A 608 -45.63 19.70 -3.82
N ASP A 609 -45.59 19.17 -5.06
CA ASP A 609 -46.70 18.39 -5.62
C ASP A 609 -46.66 16.90 -5.26
N GLY A 610 -45.63 16.50 -4.50
CA GLY A 610 -45.39 15.13 -4.06
C GLY A 610 -44.80 14.24 -5.15
N ARG A 611 -44.33 14.81 -6.27
CA ARG A 611 -43.53 14.13 -7.31
C ARG A 611 -42.12 14.69 -7.27
N THR A 612 -41.15 13.81 -7.48
CA THR A 612 -39.75 14.20 -7.54
C THR A 612 -39.44 14.87 -8.87
N ASP A 613 -39.04 16.14 -8.84
CA ASP A 613 -38.56 16.87 -10.02
C ASP A 613 -37.05 16.71 -10.21
N ILE A 614 -36.55 17.24 -11.32
CA ILE A 614 -35.12 17.25 -11.63
C ILE A 614 -34.59 18.67 -11.56
N VAL A 615 -33.56 18.84 -10.76
CA VAL A 615 -32.68 20.02 -10.81
C VAL A 615 -31.37 19.59 -11.43
N GLY A 616 -30.85 20.35 -12.39
CA GLY A 616 -29.55 20.05 -13.00
C GLY A 616 -28.67 21.28 -13.17
N ASN A 617 -27.37 21.11 -12.99
CA ASN A 617 -26.37 22.13 -13.25
C ASN A 617 -25.49 21.72 -14.42
N ILE A 618 -25.54 22.52 -15.50
CA ILE A 618 -24.75 22.30 -16.72
C ILE A 618 -23.50 23.18 -16.63
N ASN A 619 -22.34 22.54 -16.55
CA ASN A 619 -21.03 23.18 -16.54
C ASN A 619 -20.40 23.09 -17.94
N GLY A 620 -20.03 24.25 -18.49
CA GLY A 620 -19.55 24.38 -19.86
C GLY A 620 -19.65 25.81 -20.37
N THR A 621 -20.05 26.00 -21.63
CA THR A 621 -20.19 27.34 -22.23
C THR A 621 -21.34 28.14 -21.62
N ALA A 622 -22.38 27.48 -21.12
CA ALA A 622 -23.61 28.13 -20.67
C ALA A 622 -23.74 28.28 -19.14
N ASN A 623 -22.92 27.55 -18.34
CA ASN A 623 -22.89 27.54 -16.85
C ASN A 623 -24.23 27.92 -16.20
N ASN A 624 -25.18 26.99 -16.20
CA ASN A 624 -26.54 27.27 -15.69
C ASN A 624 -27.13 26.15 -14.85
N LEU A 625 -28.08 26.53 -14.00
CA LEU A 625 -28.95 25.63 -13.26
C LEU A 625 -30.34 25.62 -13.92
N PHE A 626 -30.90 24.43 -14.16
CA PHE A 626 -32.23 24.24 -14.74
C PHE A 626 -33.11 23.39 -13.84
N VAL A 627 -34.42 23.56 -13.99
CA VAL A 627 -35.44 22.75 -13.30
C VAL A 627 -36.36 22.11 -14.34
N SER A 628 -36.61 20.82 -14.22
CA SER A 628 -37.52 20.07 -15.08
C SER A 628 -38.54 19.34 -14.21
N LEU A 629 -39.79 19.80 -14.27
CA LEU A 629 -40.88 19.31 -13.41
C LEU A 629 -41.41 17.94 -13.86
N ALA A 630 -41.79 17.11 -12.91
CA ALA A 630 -42.38 15.81 -13.14
C ALA A 630 -43.83 15.91 -13.63
N GLY A 631 -44.10 15.38 -14.82
CA GLY A 631 -45.44 15.32 -15.41
C GLY A 631 -46.27 14.14 -14.94
N LYS A 632 -47.56 14.12 -15.33
CA LYS A 632 -48.53 13.12 -14.87
C LYS A 632 -48.25 11.68 -15.33
N ASN A 633 -47.56 11.50 -16.47
CA ASN A 633 -47.36 10.20 -17.14
C ASN A 633 -45.88 9.80 -17.25
N GLN A 634 -45.07 10.01 -16.20
CA GLN A 634 -43.63 9.69 -16.22
C GLN A 634 -42.86 10.45 -17.31
N THR A 635 -43.35 11.63 -17.69
CA THR A 635 -42.73 12.56 -18.64
C THR A 635 -42.24 13.77 -17.86
N PHE A 636 -41.05 14.29 -18.16
CA PHE A 636 -40.57 15.53 -17.57
C PHE A 636 -40.83 16.71 -18.50
N LEU A 637 -41.23 17.85 -17.92
CA LEU A 637 -41.47 19.07 -18.68
C LEU A 637 -40.16 19.72 -19.08
N ALA A 638 -40.11 20.30 -20.28
CA ALA A 638 -38.96 21.10 -20.70
C ALA A 638 -38.69 22.22 -19.67
N PRO A 639 -37.41 22.53 -19.35
CA PRO A 639 -37.10 23.48 -18.30
C PRO A 639 -37.68 24.87 -18.59
N THR A 640 -38.51 25.37 -17.68
CA THR A 640 -39.16 26.69 -17.79
C THR A 640 -38.24 27.82 -17.30
N GLN A 641 -37.26 27.52 -16.45
CA GLN A 641 -36.27 28.45 -15.95
C GLN A 641 -34.84 27.88 -16.09
N ARG A 642 -33.92 28.76 -16.49
CA ARG A 642 -32.47 28.54 -16.42
C ARG A 642 -31.81 29.73 -15.72
N LEU A 643 -31.14 29.48 -14.60
CA LEU A 643 -30.35 30.47 -13.90
C LEU A 643 -28.91 30.43 -14.41
N SER A 644 -28.42 31.53 -14.98
CA SER A 644 -27.08 31.62 -15.57
C SER A 644 -25.99 31.96 -14.53
N ASN A 645 -24.73 31.78 -14.93
CA ASN A 645 -23.52 32.03 -14.13
C ASN A 645 -23.44 31.18 -12.85
N ILE A 646 -23.81 29.91 -12.96
CA ILE A 646 -23.73 28.94 -11.87
C ILE A 646 -22.83 27.79 -12.31
N HIS A 647 -21.71 27.63 -11.60
CA HIS A 647 -20.81 26.48 -11.73
C HIS A 647 -20.66 25.82 -10.36
N ILE A 648 -21.21 24.62 -10.24
CA ILE A 648 -21.07 23.75 -9.07
C ILE A 648 -20.22 22.56 -9.52
N SER A 649 -19.04 22.35 -8.92
CA SER A 649 -18.11 21.32 -9.36
C SER A 649 -18.52 19.90 -8.98
N GLN A 650 -19.18 19.73 -7.83
CA GLN A 650 -19.59 18.44 -7.31
C GLN A 650 -20.92 18.53 -6.55
N LYS A 651 -21.68 17.42 -6.47
CA LYS A 651 -23.04 17.44 -5.90
C LYS A 651 -23.12 17.85 -4.44
N SER A 652 -22.10 17.50 -3.64
CA SER A 652 -22.02 17.84 -2.22
C SER A 652 -21.97 19.34 -1.96
N LEU A 653 -21.67 20.15 -2.99
CA LEU A 653 -21.67 21.60 -2.93
C LEU A 653 -23.03 22.24 -3.27
N ALA A 654 -24.13 21.48 -3.22
CA ALA A 654 -25.48 22.01 -3.27
C ALA A 654 -26.41 21.27 -2.29
N GLN A 655 -27.30 22.00 -1.61
CA GLN A 655 -28.28 21.47 -0.66
C GLN A 655 -29.65 22.09 -0.91
N PHE A 656 -30.70 21.29 -0.75
CA PHE A 656 -32.08 21.65 -1.01
C PHE A 656 -32.89 21.52 0.28
N TYR A 657 -33.47 22.62 0.76
CA TYR A 657 -34.23 22.67 2.00
C TYR A 657 -35.05 23.96 2.06
N ASP A 658 -36.07 24.02 2.92
CA ASP A 658 -36.80 25.26 3.22
C ASP A 658 -36.01 26.10 4.25
N TYR A 659 -35.08 26.91 3.77
CA TYR A 659 -34.14 27.66 4.62
C TYR A 659 -34.75 28.92 5.22
N ASN A 660 -35.83 29.43 4.64
CA ASN A 660 -36.54 30.62 5.12
C ASN A 660 -37.90 30.32 5.78
N HIS A 661 -38.25 29.03 5.92
CA HIS A 661 -39.50 28.55 6.51
C HIS A 661 -40.76 29.05 5.79
N ASP A 662 -40.69 29.26 4.48
CA ASP A 662 -41.83 29.70 3.66
C ASP A 662 -42.64 28.53 3.08
N GLY A 663 -42.22 27.30 3.37
CA GLY A 663 -42.84 26.06 2.92
C GLY A 663 -42.38 25.62 1.53
N ASN A 664 -41.48 26.34 0.87
CA ASN A 664 -40.95 25.98 -0.44
C ASN A 664 -39.49 25.55 -0.37
N THR A 665 -39.11 24.60 -1.22
CA THR A 665 -37.72 24.17 -1.33
C THR A 665 -36.84 25.29 -1.89
N ASP A 666 -35.80 25.68 -1.15
CA ASP A 666 -34.72 26.58 -1.57
C ASP A 666 -33.46 25.80 -1.99
N ILE A 667 -32.45 26.49 -2.54
CA ILE A 667 -31.12 25.91 -2.85
C ILE A 667 -30.02 26.75 -2.23
N ILE A 668 -29.14 26.14 -1.44
CA ILE A 668 -27.82 26.70 -1.11
C ILE A 668 -26.76 25.96 -1.90
N PHE A 669 -25.80 26.67 -2.48
CA PHE A 669 -24.71 26.06 -3.24
C PHE A 669 -23.44 26.90 -3.23
N PHE A 670 -22.28 26.24 -3.37
CA PHE A 670 -21.03 26.93 -3.63
C PHE A 670 -20.87 27.18 -5.13
N ASN A 671 -20.75 28.45 -5.49
CA ASN A 671 -20.52 28.85 -6.87
C ASN A 671 -19.03 29.13 -7.08
N GLU A 672 -18.39 28.33 -7.91
CA GLU A 672 -16.99 28.56 -8.30
C GLU A 672 -16.85 29.88 -9.08
N ILE A 673 -17.91 30.29 -9.79
CA ILE A 673 -17.98 31.60 -10.43
C ILE A 673 -18.18 32.67 -9.36
N GLY A 674 -17.10 33.41 -9.11
CA GLY A 674 -17.07 34.46 -8.08
C GLY A 674 -16.84 33.94 -6.67
N GLN A 675 -16.48 32.65 -6.50
CA GLN A 675 -16.01 32.02 -5.26
C GLN A 675 -16.86 32.42 -4.04
N ALA A 676 -18.10 31.92 -4.00
CA ALA A 676 -19.05 32.31 -2.97
C ALA A 676 -20.12 31.25 -2.72
N LEU A 677 -20.53 31.12 -1.45
CA LEU A 677 -21.74 30.41 -1.09
C LEU A 677 -22.96 31.29 -1.42
N ARG A 678 -23.93 30.73 -2.13
CA ARG A 678 -25.11 31.43 -2.64
C ARG A 678 -26.39 30.69 -2.27
N ILE A 679 -27.49 31.45 -2.18
CA ILE A 679 -28.84 30.92 -1.97
C ILE A 679 -29.79 31.36 -3.09
N CYS A 680 -30.65 30.45 -3.50
CA CYS A 680 -31.78 30.67 -4.40
C CYS A 680 -33.06 30.31 -3.67
N TYR A 681 -33.90 31.29 -3.37
CA TYR A 681 -35.20 31.03 -2.72
C TYR A 681 -36.21 30.43 -3.70
N GLY A 682 -36.92 29.39 -3.28
CA GLY A 682 -38.01 28.76 -4.00
C GLY A 682 -39.20 29.69 -4.15
N ARG A 683 -40.03 29.44 -5.17
CA ARG A 683 -41.32 30.14 -5.37
C ARG A 683 -42.52 29.21 -5.24
N GLY A 684 -42.30 27.93 -4.93
CA GLY A 684 -43.35 26.91 -4.79
C GLY A 684 -43.99 26.44 -6.10
N ASN A 685 -43.58 26.96 -7.25
CA ASN A 685 -44.11 26.60 -8.57
C ASN A 685 -43.05 25.94 -9.47
N GLY A 686 -41.95 25.45 -8.88
CA GLY A 686 -40.82 24.90 -9.64
C GLY A 686 -39.84 25.92 -10.19
N THR A 687 -39.90 27.17 -9.73
CA THR A 687 -38.94 28.21 -10.11
C THR A 687 -38.29 28.84 -8.88
N PHE A 688 -37.09 29.37 -9.08
CA PHE A 688 -36.24 29.97 -8.05
C PHE A 688 -36.05 31.47 -8.28
N GLN A 689 -35.75 32.21 -7.22
CA GLN A 689 -35.25 33.57 -7.32
C GLN A 689 -33.79 33.58 -7.83
N ASN A 690 -33.32 34.75 -8.26
CA ASN A 690 -31.91 34.90 -8.66
C ASN A 690 -30.97 34.63 -7.48
N PRO A 691 -29.79 34.02 -7.72
CA PRO A 691 -28.84 33.68 -6.67
C PRO A 691 -28.38 34.90 -5.86
N ARG A 692 -28.52 34.85 -4.54
CA ARG A 692 -27.99 35.84 -3.60
C ARG A 692 -26.72 35.33 -2.95
N ARG A 693 -25.75 36.21 -2.72
CA ARG A 693 -24.51 35.87 -2.02
C ARG A 693 -24.76 35.83 -0.51
N ILE A 694 -24.32 34.75 0.14
CA ILE A 694 -24.33 34.61 1.60
C ILE A 694 -22.93 34.93 2.14
N ILE A 695 -21.93 34.16 1.69
CA ILE A 695 -20.54 34.23 2.19
C ILE A 695 -19.58 34.39 1.01
N GLY A 696 -18.59 35.28 1.17
CA GLY A 696 -17.44 35.37 0.27
C GLY A 696 -16.24 34.62 0.84
N THR A 697 -15.69 33.66 0.09
CA THR A 697 -14.56 32.84 0.53
C THR A 697 -13.77 32.36 -0.69
N GLU A 698 -12.45 32.20 -0.56
CA GLU A 698 -11.56 31.95 -1.70
C GLU A 698 -11.49 30.48 -2.13
N ARG A 699 -11.95 29.54 -1.28
CA ARG A 699 -12.13 28.11 -1.60
C ARG A 699 -12.73 27.36 -0.40
N ILE A 700 -13.69 26.46 -0.60
CA ILE A 700 -14.19 25.57 0.48
C ILE A 700 -14.04 24.09 0.10
N GLY A 701 -13.79 23.24 1.10
CA GLY A 701 -13.80 21.78 0.96
C GLY A 701 -15.21 21.18 0.96
N GLY A 702 -16.16 21.86 1.61
CA GLY A 702 -17.56 21.47 1.76
C GLY A 702 -18.29 22.43 2.70
N PHE A 703 -19.62 22.29 2.76
CA PHE A 703 -20.46 22.97 3.74
C PHE A 703 -21.61 22.07 4.19
N VAL A 704 -22.14 22.35 5.38
CA VAL A 704 -23.37 21.75 5.92
C VAL A 704 -24.24 22.84 6.53
N ALA A 705 -25.55 22.71 6.39
CA ALA A 705 -26.50 23.59 7.04
C ALA A 705 -27.36 22.83 8.07
N GLY A 706 -27.71 23.50 9.15
CA GLY A 706 -28.50 22.95 10.25
C GLY A 706 -28.58 23.94 11.42
N ASP A 707 -29.53 23.74 12.32
CA ASP A 707 -29.66 24.56 13.54
C ASP A 707 -28.63 24.09 14.59
N PHE A 708 -27.49 24.79 14.68
CA PHE A 708 -26.39 24.44 15.57
C PHE A 708 -26.49 25.12 16.94
N ASP A 709 -27.25 26.22 17.07
CA ASP A 709 -27.42 26.94 18.33
C ASP A 709 -28.82 26.77 18.99
N GLY A 710 -29.76 26.12 18.30
CA GLY A 710 -31.08 25.78 18.79
C GLY A 710 -32.10 26.92 18.69
N ASP A 711 -31.84 27.95 17.89
CA ASP A 711 -32.72 29.11 17.75
C ASP A 711 -33.88 28.89 16.75
N GLY A 712 -33.87 27.76 16.04
CA GLY A 712 -34.86 27.38 15.04
C GLY A 712 -34.59 27.90 13.63
N ASN A 713 -33.54 28.72 13.42
CA ASN A 713 -33.05 29.12 12.12
C ASN A 713 -31.95 28.17 11.63
N SER A 714 -31.76 28.07 10.32
CA SER A 714 -30.65 27.27 9.78
C SER A 714 -29.32 28.03 9.84
N ASP A 715 -28.34 27.46 10.52
CA ASP A 715 -26.94 27.88 10.50
C ASP A 715 -26.17 27.19 9.36
N ILE A 716 -24.95 27.67 9.08
CA ILE A 716 -24.08 27.11 8.04
C ILE A 716 -22.67 26.90 8.59
N ALA A 717 -22.15 25.67 8.52
CA ALA A 717 -20.75 25.37 8.76
C ALA A 717 -20.00 25.13 7.45
N ILE A 718 -18.81 25.72 7.29
CA ILE A 718 -17.95 25.56 6.11
C ILE A 718 -16.55 25.09 6.50
N THR A 719 -15.90 24.30 5.65
CA THR A 719 -14.47 23.98 5.79
C THR A 719 -13.63 24.90 4.89
N GLU A 720 -12.78 25.73 5.48
CA GLU A 720 -11.86 26.62 4.75
C GLU A 720 -10.54 25.88 4.47
N THR A 721 -10.42 25.28 3.29
CA THR A 721 -9.31 24.37 2.93
C THR A 721 -7.93 25.00 3.08
N GLU A 722 -7.78 26.27 2.70
CA GLU A 722 -6.48 26.95 2.76
C GLU A 722 -6.07 27.34 4.19
N ARG A 723 -7.04 27.54 5.09
CA ARG A 723 -6.80 27.90 6.49
C ARG A 723 -6.79 26.70 7.43
N GLY A 724 -7.33 25.56 7.00
CA GLY A 724 -7.44 24.35 7.82
C GLY A 724 -8.39 24.51 9.01
N VAL A 725 -9.47 25.29 8.85
CA VAL A 725 -10.46 25.56 9.91
C VAL A 725 -11.90 25.28 9.46
N VAL A 726 -12.78 25.03 10.42
CA VAL A 726 -14.24 25.03 10.21
C VAL A 726 -14.82 26.31 10.79
N THR A 727 -15.60 27.04 9.99
CA THR A 727 -16.25 28.30 10.38
C THR A 727 -17.76 28.10 10.38
N ILE A 728 -18.43 28.49 11.47
CA ILE A 728 -19.89 28.43 11.61
C ILE A 728 -20.47 29.85 11.48
N TYR A 729 -21.48 30.01 10.63
CA TYR A 729 -22.26 31.22 10.42
C TYR A 729 -23.66 31.00 10.96
N TYR A 730 -24.00 31.73 12.02
CA TYR A 730 -25.32 31.64 12.63
C TYR A 730 -26.39 32.32 11.78
N GLY A 731 -27.50 31.63 11.55
CA GLY A 731 -28.71 32.12 10.91
C GLY A 731 -29.36 33.24 11.71
N LYS A 732 -30.22 34.03 11.07
CA LYS A 732 -30.98 35.11 11.71
C LYS A 732 -32.35 35.30 11.08
#